data_AF-A0A3D0ZNJ8-F1
#
_entry.id   AF-A0A3D0ZNJ8-F1
#
_cell.length_a   1.000
_cell.length_b   1.000
_cell.length_c   1.000
_cell.angle_alpha   90.00
_cell.angle_beta   90.00
_cell.angle_gamma   90.00
#
_symmetry.space_group_name_H-M   'P 1'
#
loop_
_entity.id
_entity.type
_entity.pdbx_description
1 polymer ?
#
loop_
_entity_poly.entity_id
_entity_poly.type
_entity_poly.pdbx_seq_one_letter_code
_entity_poly.pdbx_strand_id
1 'polypeptide(L)'
;MKHIPLKNGFVSVVVASILAVLLLSSVTFLAKKGYESLDKEPSVLGAEDIRVTIDLNTPTMKSDFNVGVTHTQYTVGTGSSTAEVSGRELLKNGLTYANAHVHGWGVGPINETPGQPFNWSTLDARVNLMRMTGSTMVITFCCGPTWMVDPNWTSGTDWTKLEYGILPEHEQDYANLAKEVALRYPDVKYFQVWNEMKGLWNSSTNNWDYQRYTSLYNKIWDTVKAVRPDANIGGPYLKIEGSGGNTDLGLASHWYTNKPITSRNREVIEYWMANKRGADFITIDRNSIDGDENWSDYPEDKRIKLTHWFGDVIRQIKTYSGYKGEPIWMAEDYIWKNADTFQPTNEYQAAALASMLYHEMTGGGAVSLRWGPMKSGSLNKENLFTDTRVSGGGQALPAYAVYKYFHDYFGPNTQLFQATSSFPDVEVVSSASKTLLINKTPSPLNLLINNVVPVSLAAYEVKLMDTPTSAPTASPDTTAPTVSLVSPQEGAVVSGVVAVSAEASDNTGVIKVEFYVDGSLSNTDTAAPYSFSWDTSASTDGAHTLGARAHDSSNNSTAAIPVSVSTLNTVSDTTPTTTPVATITITNPTDGSVVKRSSSIKIDTTVSDYSTIAKTEFLVNAVIKCTDTSYPYSCTWKVPGRKNEMYRLVVKLYDSAGNTVMSTPVTVTAK
;
A
#
# COMPACT_ATOMS: atom_id res chain seq x y z
N MET A 1 -60.97 -0.94 -46.00
CA MET A 1 -62.35 -0.69 -45.51
C MET A 1 -62.28 -0.30 -44.05
N LYS A 2 -62.96 0.81 -43.70
CA LYS A 2 -63.43 1.34 -42.40
C LYS A 2 -62.72 0.86 -41.11
N HIS A 3 -61.93 1.68 -40.40
CA HIS A 3 -62.27 2.77 -39.47
C HIS A 3 -63.03 2.39 -38.16
N ILE A 4 -62.33 2.69 -37.04
CA ILE A 4 -62.74 3.48 -35.85
C ILE A 4 -62.88 2.73 -34.48
N PRO A 5 -62.47 3.38 -33.36
CA PRO A 5 -61.74 2.83 -32.21
C PRO A 5 -62.48 3.06 -30.87
N LEU A 6 -61.78 3.05 -29.72
CA LEU A 6 -61.98 3.80 -28.44
C LEU A 6 -61.28 3.06 -27.29
N LYS A 7 -60.81 3.63 -26.17
CA LYS A 7 -60.20 4.91 -25.74
C LYS A 7 -59.71 4.66 -24.30
N ASN A 8 -58.68 5.39 -23.87
CA ASN A 8 -58.13 5.45 -22.52
C ASN A 8 -59.16 5.79 -21.42
N GLY A 9 -58.89 5.38 -20.18
CA GLY A 9 -59.53 5.91 -18.97
C GLY A 9 -58.93 5.37 -17.67
N PHE A 10 -58.29 6.25 -16.90
CA PHE A 10 -57.58 6.04 -15.63
C PHE A 10 -58.52 6.27 -14.42
N VAL A 11 -58.09 5.79 -13.23
CA VAL A 11 -58.55 6.08 -11.84
C VAL A 11 -59.96 5.54 -11.47
N SER A 12 -60.20 4.77 -10.39
CA SER A 12 -59.99 5.17 -9.00
C SER A 12 -60.32 4.07 -7.96
N VAL A 13 -59.62 4.17 -6.81
CA VAL A 13 -60.01 3.82 -5.43
C VAL A 13 -59.88 2.36 -4.95
N VAL A 14 -58.94 2.26 -4.00
CA VAL A 14 -58.63 1.22 -3.03
C VAL A 14 -59.80 1.00 -2.06
N VAL A 15 -60.00 -0.26 -1.62
CA VAL A 15 -60.09 -0.70 -0.20
C VAL A 15 -61.09 -1.84 -0.01
N ALA A 16 -60.49 -2.94 0.48
CA ALA A 16 -61.01 -3.93 1.42
C ALA A 16 -61.84 -5.12 0.94
N SER A 17 -61.28 -6.28 1.32
CA SER A 17 -61.98 -7.50 1.71
C SER A 17 -62.45 -8.39 0.57
N ILE A 18 -61.59 -9.33 0.18
CA ILE A 18 -61.86 -10.78 0.09
C ILE A 18 -60.60 -11.41 -0.53
N LEU A 19 -59.73 -11.98 0.30
CA LEU A 19 -58.99 -13.23 0.01
C LEU A 19 -58.32 -13.74 1.30
N ALA A 20 -59.15 -14.07 2.28
CA ALA A 20 -58.82 -15.14 3.22
C ALA A 20 -59.23 -16.45 2.53
N VAL A 21 -58.43 -17.51 2.71
CA VAL A 21 -58.53 -18.84 2.06
C VAL A 21 -57.74 -18.96 0.75
N LEU A 22 -56.41 -18.97 0.87
CA LEU A 22 -55.46 -19.82 0.12
C LEU A 22 -54.04 -19.59 0.66
N LEU A 23 -53.83 -19.96 1.93
CA LEU A 23 -52.53 -19.94 2.61
C LEU A 23 -52.41 -21.23 3.43
N LEU A 24 -52.25 -22.38 2.76
CA LEU A 24 -51.85 -23.65 3.39
C LEU A 24 -51.48 -24.66 2.29
N SER A 25 -50.33 -24.49 1.63
CA SER A 25 -49.52 -25.56 0.99
C SER A 25 -48.43 -25.01 0.06
N SER A 26 -47.51 -24.19 0.58
CA SER A 26 -46.19 -23.98 -0.05
C SER A 26 -45.18 -23.25 0.86
N VAL A 27 -45.33 -23.36 2.18
CA VAL A 27 -44.35 -22.84 3.15
C VAL A 27 -43.82 -24.00 3.99
N THR A 28 -43.09 -24.91 3.33
CA THR A 28 -42.25 -25.91 4.02
C THR A 28 -40.95 -26.19 3.26
N PHE A 29 -40.50 -25.27 2.40
CA PHE A 29 -39.16 -25.36 1.79
C PHE A 29 -38.39 -24.03 1.71
N LEU A 30 -38.90 -22.94 2.30
CA LEU A 30 -38.23 -21.62 2.34
C LEU A 30 -38.19 -21.00 3.75
N ALA A 31 -38.13 -21.83 4.79
CA ALA A 31 -37.98 -21.39 6.19
C ALA A 31 -36.77 -22.06 6.88
N LYS A 32 -35.60 -22.05 6.20
CA LYS A 32 -34.30 -22.40 6.82
C LYS A 32 -33.12 -21.52 6.35
N LYS A 33 -33.39 -20.35 5.78
CA LYS A 33 -32.37 -19.32 5.51
C LYS A 33 -33.01 -17.93 5.64
N GLY A 34 -32.70 -17.25 6.74
CA GLY A 34 -33.06 -15.85 6.95
C GLY A 34 -34.03 -15.65 8.12
N TYR A 35 -33.50 -15.61 9.34
CA TYR A 35 -33.75 -14.61 10.38
C TYR A 35 -33.09 -15.11 11.69
N GLU A 36 -31.80 -14.87 11.82
CA GLU A 36 -31.11 -14.74 13.11
C GLU A 36 -30.04 -13.65 12.91
N SER A 37 -30.48 -12.41 13.05
CA SER A 37 -29.61 -11.28 13.38
C SER A 37 -30.21 -10.66 14.62
N LEU A 38 -29.53 -10.79 15.75
CA LEU A 38 -29.33 -9.82 16.83
C LEU A 38 -28.57 -10.55 17.95
N ASP A 39 -27.54 -9.88 18.47
CA ASP A 39 -26.59 -10.33 19.50
C ASP A 39 -25.48 -11.29 19.05
N LYS A 40 -24.79 -10.91 17.96
CA LYS A 40 -23.33 -11.00 17.98
C LYS A 40 -22.79 -9.61 18.24
N GLU A 41 -22.33 -9.40 19.48
CA GLU A 41 -21.23 -8.47 19.77
C GLU A 41 -20.27 -8.45 18.57
N PRO A 42 -19.96 -7.28 17.99
CA PRO A 42 -19.05 -7.21 16.88
C PRO A 42 -17.73 -7.84 17.36
N SER A 43 -17.23 -8.79 16.59
CA SER A 43 -15.88 -9.30 16.77
C SER A 43 -14.91 -8.13 16.61
N VAL A 44 -14.58 -7.48 17.72
CA VAL A 44 -13.39 -6.66 17.83
C VAL A 44 -12.23 -7.64 17.81
N LEU A 45 -11.62 -7.80 16.63
CA LEU A 45 -10.22 -8.15 16.33
C LEU A 45 -10.15 -8.83 14.96
N GLY A 46 -9.55 -8.11 13.98
CA GLY A 46 -9.20 -8.67 12.68
C GLY A 46 -9.03 -7.68 11.51
N ALA A 47 -8.82 -6.38 11.74
CA ALA A 47 -8.32 -5.48 10.68
C ALA A 47 -6.88 -5.12 11.05
N GLU A 48 -5.90 -5.75 10.40
CA GLU A 48 -4.60 -5.08 10.30
C GLU A 48 -4.85 -3.82 9.46
N ASP A 49 -4.79 -2.65 10.08
CA ASP A 49 -4.78 -1.37 9.36
C ASP A 49 -3.76 -1.46 8.22
N ILE A 50 -4.13 -1.03 7.01
CA ILE A 50 -3.18 -0.96 5.90
C ILE A 50 -2.08 0.05 6.29
N ARG A 51 -0.83 -0.41 6.39
CA ARG A 51 0.30 0.41 6.77
C ARG A 51 0.93 1.02 5.52
N VAL A 52 1.08 2.34 5.52
CA VAL A 52 1.88 3.04 4.51
C VAL A 52 3.14 3.57 5.21
N THR A 53 4.31 3.22 4.69
CA THR A 53 5.59 3.71 5.21
C THR A 53 6.16 4.72 4.22
N ILE A 54 6.58 5.88 4.70
CA ILE A 54 7.24 6.94 3.94
C ILE A 54 8.55 7.27 4.68
N ASP A 55 9.68 7.02 4.02
CA ASP A 55 11.00 7.30 4.54
C ASP A 55 11.68 8.42 3.75
N LEU A 56 11.64 9.63 4.32
CA LEU A 56 12.27 10.82 3.74
C LEU A 56 13.80 10.84 3.85
N ASN A 57 14.42 9.84 4.49
CA ASN A 57 15.88 9.69 4.51
C ASN A 57 16.39 8.86 3.33
N THR A 58 15.50 8.16 2.62
CA THR A 58 15.86 7.28 1.51
C THR A 58 15.32 7.84 0.19
N PRO A 59 16.08 8.73 -0.50
CA PRO A 59 15.72 9.19 -1.83
C PRO A 59 15.73 8.03 -2.83
N THR A 60 14.70 7.93 -3.67
CA THR A 60 14.58 6.85 -4.67
C THR A 60 14.97 7.32 -6.07
N MET A 61 14.44 8.45 -6.52
CA MET A 61 14.76 9.04 -7.81
C MET A 61 14.45 10.53 -7.84
N LYS A 62 15.10 11.26 -8.74
CA LYS A 62 14.69 12.60 -9.13
C LYS A 62 13.85 12.49 -10.40
N SER A 63 12.59 12.90 -10.31
CA SER A 63 11.66 12.85 -11.45
C SER A 63 12.08 13.85 -12.52
N ASP A 64 12.11 13.42 -13.77
CA ASP A 64 12.16 14.29 -14.97
C ASP A 64 10.84 14.22 -15.76
N PHE A 65 9.80 13.66 -15.13
CA PHE A 65 8.53 13.33 -15.78
C PHE A 65 7.67 14.57 -16.02
N ASN A 66 7.05 14.64 -17.19
CA ASN A 66 6.13 15.68 -17.56
C ASN A 66 4.83 15.09 -18.08
N VAL A 67 3.75 15.83 -17.87
CA VAL A 67 2.44 15.52 -18.45
C VAL A 67 2.06 16.54 -19.52
N GLY A 68 1.29 16.10 -20.50
CA GLY A 68 0.81 16.92 -21.59
C GLY A 68 -0.39 16.31 -22.28
N VAL A 69 -0.77 16.90 -23.41
CA VAL A 69 -1.88 16.43 -24.24
C VAL A 69 -1.49 16.37 -25.71
N THR A 70 -2.03 15.39 -26.41
CA THR A 70 -2.15 15.43 -27.86
C THR A 70 -3.49 16.02 -28.25
N HIS A 71 -3.45 17.14 -28.96
CA HIS A 71 -4.62 17.80 -29.46
C HIS A 71 -5.17 17.07 -30.70
N THR A 72 -6.41 16.58 -30.60
CA THR A 72 -7.14 15.89 -31.68
C THR A 72 -8.25 16.77 -32.26
N GLN A 73 -9.18 16.22 -33.05
CA GLN A 73 -10.40 16.91 -33.47
C GLN A 73 -11.30 17.28 -32.29
N TYR A 74 -11.10 16.64 -31.13
CA TYR A 74 -11.78 16.96 -29.89
C TYR A 74 -10.85 17.78 -29.01
N THR A 75 -10.90 19.10 -29.21
CA THR A 75 -10.10 20.03 -28.40
C THR A 75 -10.77 21.40 -28.26
N VAL A 76 -10.14 22.26 -27.47
CA VAL A 76 -10.54 23.66 -27.31
C VAL A 76 -10.32 24.44 -28.61
N GLY A 77 -11.29 25.26 -29.05
CA GLY A 77 -11.21 26.06 -30.28
C GLY A 77 -12.37 25.89 -31.26
N THR A 78 -13.43 25.17 -30.88
CA THR A 78 -14.66 25.00 -31.68
C THR A 78 -15.97 25.17 -30.88
N GLY A 79 -15.92 25.83 -29.72
CA GLY A 79 -17.02 25.90 -28.73
C GLY A 79 -17.44 27.31 -28.29
N SER A 80 -18.19 27.41 -27.18
CA SER A 80 -18.65 28.72 -26.66
C SER A 80 -17.50 29.48 -25.99
N SER A 81 -17.49 30.81 -26.08
CA SER A 81 -16.36 31.63 -25.64
C SER A 81 -15.96 31.40 -24.18
N THR A 82 -16.91 31.23 -23.26
CA THR A 82 -16.62 31.01 -21.82
C THR A 82 -16.05 29.63 -21.54
N ALA A 83 -16.66 28.58 -22.11
CA ALA A 83 -16.20 27.20 -21.97
C ALA A 83 -14.80 27.01 -22.55
N GLU A 84 -14.51 27.68 -23.68
CA GLU A 84 -13.17 27.65 -24.27
C GLU A 84 -12.13 28.37 -23.42
N VAL A 85 -12.46 29.53 -22.82
CA VAL A 85 -11.56 30.20 -21.89
C VAL A 85 -11.24 29.27 -20.72
N SER A 86 -12.25 28.63 -20.14
CA SER A 86 -12.06 27.67 -19.04
C SER A 86 -11.16 26.51 -19.45
N GLY A 87 -11.44 25.87 -20.60
CA GLY A 87 -10.61 24.78 -21.12
C GLY A 87 -9.15 25.20 -21.38
N ARG A 88 -8.90 26.39 -21.95
CA ARG A 88 -7.54 26.90 -22.15
C ARG A 88 -6.81 27.15 -20.83
N GLU A 89 -7.49 27.70 -19.82
CA GLU A 89 -6.90 27.92 -18.50
C GLU A 89 -6.57 26.60 -17.81
N LEU A 90 -7.41 25.56 -17.95
CA LEU A 90 -7.08 24.23 -17.43
C LEU A 90 -5.81 23.68 -18.08
N LEU A 91 -5.72 23.72 -19.42
CA LEU A 91 -4.52 23.27 -20.15
C LEU A 91 -3.27 24.03 -19.70
N LYS A 92 -3.36 25.37 -19.61
CA LYS A 92 -2.25 26.24 -19.19
C LYS A 92 -1.75 25.97 -17.77
N ASN A 93 -2.66 25.66 -16.85
CA ASN A 93 -2.34 25.58 -15.42
C ASN A 93 -2.00 24.17 -14.93
N GLY A 94 -2.09 23.15 -15.77
CA GLY A 94 -1.92 21.75 -15.34
C GLY A 94 -1.12 20.86 -16.29
N LEU A 95 -0.62 21.39 -17.42
CA LEU A 95 0.08 20.59 -18.42
C LEU A 95 1.29 21.33 -18.99
N THR A 96 2.38 20.59 -19.20
CA THR A 96 3.63 21.14 -19.74
C THR A 96 3.66 21.06 -21.27
N TYR A 97 3.28 19.91 -21.84
CA TYR A 97 3.42 19.63 -23.27
C TYR A 97 2.09 19.69 -24.02
N ALA A 98 2.15 20.15 -25.26
CA ALA A 98 1.04 20.08 -26.19
C ALA A 98 1.53 19.59 -27.55
N ASN A 99 0.88 18.56 -28.08
CA ASN A 99 1.22 17.93 -29.34
C ASN A 99 0.13 18.12 -30.40
N ALA A 100 0.53 18.26 -31.66
CA ALA A 100 -0.36 18.31 -32.81
C ALA A 100 0.19 17.52 -34.00
N HIS A 101 -0.70 16.94 -34.79
CA HIS A 101 -0.32 16.24 -36.01
C HIS A 101 -0.25 17.19 -37.20
N VAL A 102 0.67 16.96 -38.14
CA VAL A 102 0.74 17.76 -39.38
C VAL A 102 -0.40 17.47 -40.36
N HIS A 103 -1.07 16.33 -40.22
CA HIS A 103 -2.17 15.92 -41.08
C HIS A 103 -3.12 14.99 -40.31
N GLY A 104 -4.44 15.23 -40.42
CA GLY A 104 -5.45 14.46 -39.70
C GLY A 104 -5.73 14.98 -38.29
N TRP A 105 -6.62 14.30 -37.56
CA TRP A 105 -6.94 14.59 -36.15
C TRP A 105 -7.30 16.05 -35.88
N GLY A 106 -8.08 16.66 -36.78
CA GLY A 106 -8.50 18.05 -36.71
C GLY A 106 -7.48 19.05 -37.28
N VAL A 107 -6.45 18.58 -37.97
CA VAL A 107 -5.60 19.37 -38.88
C VAL A 107 -5.93 18.98 -40.31
N GLY A 108 -6.32 19.97 -41.10
CA GLY A 108 -6.59 19.83 -42.51
C GLY A 108 -5.29 19.69 -43.31
N PRO A 109 -5.38 19.44 -44.60
CA PRO A 109 -4.23 18.99 -45.33
C PRO A 109 -3.38 20.15 -45.83
N ILE A 110 -2.07 20.09 -45.56
CA ILE A 110 -1.13 21.19 -45.81
C ILE A 110 -0.73 21.29 -47.29
N ASN A 111 -0.62 20.17 -48.00
CA ASN A 111 -0.17 20.13 -49.39
C ASN A 111 -0.88 19.04 -50.21
N GLU A 112 -2.13 19.24 -50.60
CA GLU A 112 -2.89 18.20 -51.33
C GLU A 112 -2.74 18.22 -52.83
N THR A 113 -1.97 19.14 -53.38
CA THR A 113 -1.76 19.20 -54.82
C THR A 113 -0.29 19.49 -55.05
N PRO A 114 0.48 18.53 -55.60
CA PRO A 114 1.89 18.74 -55.90
C PRO A 114 2.13 20.06 -56.63
N GLY A 115 3.11 20.84 -56.16
CA GLY A 115 3.48 22.13 -56.75
C GLY A 115 2.58 23.31 -56.39
N GLN A 116 1.49 23.11 -55.62
CA GLN A 116 0.70 24.23 -55.10
C GLN A 116 1.28 24.77 -53.78
N PRO A 117 0.99 26.04 -53.43
CA PRO A 117 1.39 26.60 -52.14
C PRO A 117 0.79 25.83 -50.96
N PHE A 118 1.52 25.77 -49.85
CA PHE A 118 1.04 25.15 -48.63
C PHE A 118 -0.15 25.88 -48.00
N ASN A 119 -1.14 25.12 -47.55
CA ASN A 119 -2.27 25.60 -46.76
C ASN A 119 -2.00 25.39 -45.26
N TRP A 120 -1.55 26.45 -44.58
CA TRP A 120 -1.16 26.39 -43.18
C TRP A 120 -2.30 26.62 -42.19
N SER A 121 -3.47 27.06 -42.65
CA SER A 121 -4.53 27.64 -41.81
C SER A 121 -4.88 26.82 -40.56
N THR A 122 -5.09 25.52 -40.71
CA THR A 122 -5.50 24.64 -39.60
C THR A 122 -4.34 24.27 -38.67
N LEU A 123 -3.13 24.09 -39.20
CA LEU A 123 -1.95 23.84 -38.36
C LEU A 123 -1.52 25.12 -37.62
N ASP A 124 -1.61 26.29 -38.26
CA ASP A 124 -1.37 27.59 -37.62
C ASP A 124 -2.32 27.79 -36.43
N ALA A 125 -3.62 27.53 -36.63
CA ALA A 125 -4.61 27.63 -35.57
C ALA A 125 -4.27 26.71 -34.39
N ARG A 126 -3.78 25.50 -34.67
CA ARG A 126 -3.37 24.54 -33.66
C ARG A 126 -2.12 24.99 -32.90
N VAL A 127 -1.07 25.41 -33.61
CA VAL A 127 0.16 25.91 -32.99
C VAL A 127 -0.12 27.17 -32.17
N ASN A 128 -0.99 28.06 -32.65
CA ASN A 128 -1.40 29.25 -31.89
C ASN A 128 -2.15 28.89 -30.60
N LEU A 129 -3.01 27.87 -30.60
CA LEU A 129 -3.61 27.36 -29.37
C LEU A 129 -2.54 26.91 -28.37
N MET A 130 -1.55 26.13 -28.81
CA MET A 130 -0.48 25.64 -27.94
C MET A 130 0.40 26.78 -27.40
N ARG A 131 0.64 27.82 -28.21
CA ARG A 131 1.29 29.07 -27.76
C ARG A 131 0.48 29.78 -26.67
N MET A 132 -0.84 29.88 -26.86
CA MET A 132 -1.73 30.54 -25.90
C MET A 132 -1.78 29.83 -24.55
N THR A 133 -1.60 28.51 -24.52
CA THR A 133 -1.52 27.73 -23.28
C THR A 133 -0.13 27.73 -22.67
N GLY A 134 0.86 28.37 -23.30
CA GLY A 134 2.25 28.41 -22.82
C GLY A 134 2.95 27.06 -22.86
N SER A 135 2.42 26.10 -23.64
CA SER A 135 2.91 24.73 -23.65
C SER A 135 4.23 24.58 -24.40
N THR A 136 5.04 23.62 -23.99
CA THR A 136 6.15 23.11 -24.81
C THR A 136 5.56 22.37 -26.01
N MET A 137 5.78 22.91 -27.20
CA MET A 137 5.11 22.45 -28.41
C MET A 137 5.83 21.27 -29.07
N VAL A 138 5.02 20.30 -29.47
CA VAL A 138 5.41 19.08 -30.18
C VAL A 138 4.62 18.98 -31.47
N ILE A 139 5.28 18.55 -32.55
CA ILE A 139 4.62 18.23 -33.82
C ILE A 139 4.88 16.77 -34.20
N THR A 140 3.82 16.00 -34.40
CA THR A 140 3.89 14.65 -34.95
C THR A 140 3.77 14.67 -36.47
N PHE A 141 4.78 14.18 -37.17
CA PHE A 141 4.77 13.90 -38.60
C PHE A 141 3.98 12.62 -38.89
N CYS A 142 2.68 12.61 -38.60
CA CYS A 142 1.78 11.51 -38.97
C CYS A 142 1.10 11.78 -40.28
N CYS A 143 0.80 10.66 -40.94
CA CYS A 143 -0.19 10.61 -41.99
C CYS A 143 0.32 11.47 -43.17
N GLY A 144 -0.39 11.51 -44.29
CA GLY A 144 0.15 12.23 -45.44
C GLY A 144 -0.92 12.83 -46.31
N PRO A 145 -0.58 13.89 -47.06
CA PRO A 145 -1.34 14.24 -48.25
C PRO A 145 -1.64 13.01 -49.09
N THR A 146 -2.83 12.96 -49.68
CA THR A 146 -3.32 11.73 -50.33
C THR A 146 -2.43 11.31 -51.49
N TRP A 147 -1.91 12.27 -52.25
CA TRP A 147 -0.98 12.00 -53.35
C TRP A 147 0.34 11.34 -52.93
N MET A 148 0.75 11.46 -51.66
CA MET A 148 1.96 10.81 -51.15
C MET A 148 1.70 9.38 -50.66
N VAL A 149 0.45 8.97 -50.48
CA VAL A 149 0.06 7.66 -49.90
C VAL A 149 -0.74 6.79 -50.86
N ASP A 150 -1.27 7.36 -51.94
CA ASP A 150 -2.12 6.68 -52.92
C ASP A 150 -1.50 6.70 -54.32
N PRO A 151 -1.10 5.55 -54.88
CA PRO A 151 -0.51 5.50 -56.22
C PRO A 151 -1.53 5.81 -57.33
N ASN A 152 -2.83 5.81 -57.00
CA ASN A 152 -3.92 6.09 -57.95
C ASN A 152 -4.51 7.50 -57.76
N TRP A 153 -3.82 8.37 -57.03
CA TRP A 153 -4.32 9.70 -56.75
C TRP A 153 -4.53 10.51 -58.04
N THR A 154 -5.64 11.25 -58.10
CA THR A 154 -5.97 12.14 -59.23
C THR A 154 -6.24 13.58 -58.78
N SER A 155 -6.96 13.77 -57.67
CA SER A 155 -7.18 15.08 -57.04
C SER A 155 -7.76 14.93 -55.63
N GLY A 156 -7.60 15.95 -54.79
CA GLY A 156 -8.29 16.08 -53.50
C GLY A 156 -7.76 15.16 -52.39
N THR A 157 -8.33 15.33 -51.19
CA THR A 157 -8.02 14.52 -50.02
C THR A 157 -8.97 13.33 -49.92
N ASP A 158 -8.42 12.13 -49.80
CA ASP A 158 -9.15 10.91 -49.44
C ASP A 158 -8.86 10.55 -47.98
N TRP A 159 -9.76 10.99 -47.09
CA TRP A 159 -9.65 10.70 -45.66
C TRP A 159 -9.76 9.21 -45.31
N THR A 160 -10.20 8.34 -46.23
CA THR A 160 -10.21 6.89 -46.01
C THR A 160 -8.80 6.29 -46.05
N LYS A 161 -7.83 7.03 -46.58
CA LYS A 161 -6.42 6.64 -46.69
C LYS A 161 -5.54 7.30 -45.61
N LEU A 162 -6.15 7.89 -44.57
CA LEU A 162 -5.43 8.60 -43.51
C LEU A 162 -4.34 7.74 -42.84
N GLU A 163 -4.57 6.43 -42.73
CA GLU A 163 -3.66 5.48 -42.07
C GLU A 163 -2.70 4.78 -43.06
N TYR A 164 -2.64 5.22 -44.32
CA TYR A 164 -1.74 4.64 -45.31
C TYR A 164 -0.33 5.22 -45.15
N GLY A 165 0.68 4.42 -45.49
CA GLY A 165 2.08 4.80 -45.38
C GLY A 165 2.53 5.63 -46.58
N ILE A 166 3.45 6.58 -46.36
CA ILE A 166 4.07 7.38 -47.43
C ILE A 166 4.75 6.44 -48.43
N LEU A 167 4.32 6.46 -49.69
CA LEU A 167 4.88 5.62 -50.75
C LEU A 167 6.39 5.85 -50.89
N PRO A 168 7.19 4.81 -51.19
CA PRO A 168 8.66 4.92 -51.25
C PRO A 168 9.17 6.07 -52.14
N GLU A 169 8.51 6.31 -53.27
CA GLU A 169 8.79 7.40 -54.22
C GLU A 169 8.58 8.80 -53.63
N HIS A 170 7.77 8.94 -52.57
CA HIS A 170 7.41 10.20 -51.93
C HIS A 170 8.04 10.41 -50.55
N GLU A 171 8.92 9.51 -50.08
CA GLU A 171 9.59 9.67 -48.78
C GLU A 171 10.42 10.97 -48.71
N GLN A 172 11.06 11.36 -49.81
CA GLN A 172 11.81 12.62 -49.87
C GLN A 172 10.89 13.85 -49.91
N ASP A 173 9.75 13.75 -50.60
CA ASP A 173 8.74 14.82 -50.61
C ASP A 173 8.17 15.05 -49.21
N TYR A 174 7.93 13.98 -48.46
CA TYR A 174 7.48 14.05 -47.08
C TYR A 174 8.55 14.61 -46.14
N ALA A 175 9.82 14.23 -46.32
CA ALA A 175 10.94 14.85 -45.58
C ALA A 175 11.07 16.36 -45.89
N ASN A 176 10.81 16.77 -47.14
CA ASN A 176 10.74 18.18 -47.50
C ASN A 176 9.56 18.89 -46.83
N LEU A 177 8.38 18.27 -46.75
CA LEU A 177 7.25 18.82 -45.98
C LEU A 177 7.62 18.99 -44.50
N ALA A 178 8.27 18.00 -43.89
CA ALA A 178 8.73 18.07 -42.51
C ALA A 178 9.70 19.24 -42.28
N LYS A 179 10.62 19.49 -43.22
CA LYS A 179 11.53 20.64 -43.22
C LYS A 179 10.77 21.97 -43.26
N GLU A 180 9.76 22.10 -44.13
CA GLU A 180 8.96 23.33 -44.25
C GLU A 180 8.13 23.59 -42.98
N VAL A 181 7.59 22.54 -42.36
CA VAL A 181 6.94 22.63 -41.04
C VAL A 181 7.93 23.11 -39.97
N ALA A 182 9.14 22.53 -39.92
CA ALA A 182 10.15 22.91 -38.95
C ALA A 182 10.66 24.35 -39.16
N LEU A 183 10.75 24.84 -40.39
CA LEU A 183 11.12 26.23 -40.69
C LEU A 183 10.01 27.22 -40.33
N ARG A 184 8.74 26.83 -40.56
CA ARG A 184 7.58 27.68 -40.26
C ARG A 184 7.42 27.95 -38.76
N TYR A 185 7.71 26.96 -37.93
CA TYR A 185 7.51 27.05 -36.47
C TYR A 185 8.86 26.94 -35.72
N PRO A 186 9.66 28.02 -35.68
CA PRO A 186 10.98 28.02 -35.04
C PRO A 186 10.94 27.79 -33.51
N ASP A 187 9.79 28.06 -32.90
CA ASP A 187 9.49 27.87 -31.49
C ASP A 187 9.00 26.46 -31.14
N VAL A 188 8.62 25.66 -32.13
CA VAL A 188 8.44 24.20 -31.96
C VAL A 188 9.84 23.57 -31.88
N LYS A 189 10.10 22.88 -30.76
CA LYS A 189 11.39 22.22 -30.51
C LYS A 189 11.33 20.71 -30.64
N TYR A 190 10.17 20.08 -30.55
CA TYR A 190 10.05 18.63 -30.54
C TYR A 190 9.24 18.13 -31.73
N PHE A 191 9.76 17.10 -32.39
CA PHE A 191 9.15 16.48 -33.56
C PHE A 191 9.12 14.96 -33.39
N GLN A 192 7.94 14.36 -33.54
CA GLN A 192 7.76 12.91 -33.48
C GLN A 192 7.59 12.39 -34.90
N VAL A 193 8.33 11.35 -35.27
CA VAL A 193 8.28 10.81 -36.62
C VAL A 193 7.26 9.68 -36.73
N TRP A 194 6.27 9.91 -37.59
CA TRP A 194 5.13 9.02 -37.83
C TRP A 194 4.19 8.86 -36.64
N ASN A 195 3.17 8.02 -36.80
CA ASN A 195 2.26 7.60 -35.74
C ASN A 195 1.94 6.10 -35.89
N GLU A 196 2.16 5.33 -34.82
CA GLU A 196 1.87 3.89 -34.70
C GLU A 196 2.29 3.02 -35.91
N MET A 197 3.35 3.37 -36.64
CA MET A 197 3.76 2.68 -37.88
C MET A 197 2.63 2.46 -38.92
N LYS A 198 1.59 3.33 -38.91
CA LYS A 198 0.43 3.25 -39.80
C LYS A 198 0.83 3.04 -41.26
N GLY A 199 0.21 2.04 -41.89
CA GLY A 199 0.45 1.70 -43.30
C GLY A 199 1.80 1.03 -43.61
N LEU A 200 2.54 0.59 -42.60
CA LEU A 200 3.80 -0.15 -42.74
C LEU A 200 3.69 -1.62 -42.34
N TRP A 201 2.48 -2.17 -42.19
CA TRP A 201 2.32 -3.61 -41.93
C TRP A 201 2.79 -4.44 -43.13
N ASN A 202 3.67 -5.42 -42.90
CA ASN A 202 4.14 -6.35 -43.92
C ASN A 202 3.60 -7.76 -43.64
N SER A 203 2.63 -8.18 -44.45
CA SER A 203 1.98 -9.50 -44.32
C SER A 203 2.92 -10.67 -44.62
N SER A 204 3.98 -10.46 -45.42
CA SER A 204 4.93 -11.52 -45.78
C SER A 204 5.87 -11.87 -44.63
N THR A 205 6.23 -10.89 -43.79
CA THR A 205 7.05 -11.08 -42.59
C THR A 205 6.21 -11.19 -41.32
N ASN A 206 4.90 -10.95 -41.42
CA ASN A 206 3.97 -10.91 -40.29
C ASN A 206 4.47 -9.96 -39.18
N ASN A 207 5.01 -8.81 -39.60
CA ASN A 207 5.57 -7.77 -38.73
C ASN A 207 5.49 -6.40 -39.42
N TRP A 208 5.77 -5.34 -38.67
CA TRP A 208 5.94 -3.98 -39.19
C TRP A 208 7.21 -3.89 -40.05
N ASP A 209 7.15 -3.13 -41.15
CA ASP A 209 8.29 -2.81 -42.01
C ASP A 209 9.18 -1.76 -41.34
N TYR A 210 9.92 -2.22 -40.32
CA TYR A 210 10.83 -1.39 -39.54
C TYR A 210 12.04 -0.89 -40.36
N GLN A 211 12.40 -1.57 -41.45
CA GLN A 211 13.44 -1.07 -42.36
C GLN A 211 12.95 0.19 -43.09
N ARG A 212 11.75 0.15 -43.67
CA ARG A 212 11.16 1.30 -44.35
C ARG A 212 10.88 2.44 -43.38
N TYR A 213 10.36 2.15 -42.18
CA TYR A 213 10.22 3.16 -41.14
C TYR A 213 11.56 3.85 -40.84
N THR A 214 12.62 3.07 -40.65
CA THR A 214 13.95 3.62 -40.33
C THR A 214 14.52 4.43 -41.49
N SER A 215 14.25 4.05 -42.75
CA SER A 215 14.59 4.85 -43.94
C SER A 215 13.90 6.21 -43.93
N LEU A 216 12.58 6.23 -43.77
CA LEU A 216 11.80 7.47 -43.69
C LEU A 216 12.24 8.36 -42.53
N TYR A 217 12.44 7.75 -41.35
CA TYR A 217 12.96 8.44 -40.17
C TYR A 217 14.29 9.13 -40.44
N ASN A 218 15.24 8.39 -41.03
CA ASN A 218 16.58 8.92 -41.32
C ASN A 218 16.53 10.04 -42.37
N LYS A 219 15.66 9.95 -43.38
CA LYS A 219 15.43 11.02 -44.36
C LYS A 219 14.90 12.30 -43.71
N ILE A 220 13.92 12.18 -42.81
CA ILE A 220 13.38 13.32 -42.05
C ILE A 220 14.46 13.90 -41.14
N TRP A 221 15.19 13.05 -40.41
CA TRP A 221 16.30 13.46 -39.55
C TRP A 221 17.33 14.30 -40.31
N ASP A 222 17.87 13.75 -41.41
CA ASP A 222 18.90 14.41 -42.22
C ASP A 222 18.36 15.73 -42.80
N THR A 223 17.12 15.74 -43.31
CA THR A 223 16.53 16.93 -43.96
C THR A 223 16.20 18.04 -42.95
N VAL A 224 15.63 17.70 -41.79
CA VAL A 224 15.25 18.68 -40.76
C VAL A 224 16.49 19.20 -40.02
N LYS A 225 17.40 18.32 -39.57
CA LYS A 225 18.61 18.74 -38.83
C LYS A 225 19.54 19.61 -39.68
N ALA A 226 19.53 19.46 -41.01
CA ALA A 226 20.30 20.32 -41.91
C ALA A 226 19.90 21.80 -41.84
N VAL A 227 18.64 22.11 -41.52
CA VAL A 227 18.13 23.50 -41.43
C VAL A 227 17.75 23.93 -40.02
N ARG A 228 17.50 22.98 -39.13
CA ARG A 228 17.10 23.16 -37.72
C ARG A 228 17.91 22.20 -36.84
N PRO A 229 19.23 22.44 -36.65
CA PRO A 229 20.06 21.59 -35.78
C PRO A 229 19.59 21.60 -34.31
N ASP A 230 18.80 22.59 -33.91
CA ASP A 230 18.19 22.73 -32.59
C ASP A 230 16.87 21.95 -32.41
N ALA A 231 16.31 21.37 -33.48
CA ALA A 231 15.09 20.57 -33.40
C ALA A 231 15.38 19.21 -32.76
N ASN A 232 14.64 18.83 -31.73
CA ASN A 232 14.65 17.51 -31.12
C ASN A 232 13.71 16.58 -31.90
N ILE A 233 14.23 15.46 -32.40
CA ILE A 233 13.49 14.50 -33.24
C ILE A 233 13.46 13.13 -32.57
N GLY A 234 12.28 12.57 -32.39
CA GLY A 234 12.07 11.29 -31.70
C GLY A 234 11.31 10.25 -32.52
N GLY A 235 11.51 8.99 -32.13
CA GLY A 235 10.96 7.80 -32.75
C GLY A 235 11.48 6.52 -32.06
N PRO A 236 11.12 5.31 -32.50
CA PRO A 236 10.07 5.07 -33.46
C PRO A 236 8.72 5.28 -32.79
N TYR A 237 7.80 6.09 -33.33
CA TYR A 237 6.44 6.14 -32.77
C TYR A 237 5.74 4.79 -33.00
N LEU A 238 5.87 3.90 -32.02
CA LEU A 238 5.45 2.51 -32.09
C LEU A 238 4.37 2.22 -31.06
N LYS A 239 3.27 1.62 -31.51
CA LYS A 239 2.30 0.99 -30.63
C LYS A 239 2.89 -0.28 -30.03
N ILE A 240 3.07 -0.29 -28.72
CA ILE A 240 3.50 -1.48 -27.99
C ILE A 240 2.31 -2.41 -27.86
N GLU A 241 2.41 -3.54 -28.55
CA GLU A 241 1.48 -4.64 -28.52
C GLU A 241 1.67 -5.44 -27.23
N GLY A 242 0.57 -6.04 -26.79
CA GLY A 242 0.55 -7.04 -25.74
C GLY A 242 0.11 -6.51 -24.38
N SER A 243 -0.92 -7.08 -23.76
CA SER A 243 -1.45 -6.60 -22.47
C SER A 243 -0.72 -7.11 -21.24
N GLY A 244 -0.03 -8.26 -21.33
CA GLY A 244 0.48 -8.98 -20.15
C GLY A 244 -0.62 -9.60 -19.26
N GLY A 245 -1.89 -9.60 -19.71
CA GLY A 245 -3.01 -10.10 -18.92
C GLY A 245 -2.94 -11.60 -18.60
N ASN A 246 -2.30 -12.42 -19.44
CA ASN A 246 -2.08 -13.83 -19.09
C ASN A 246 -1.10 -13.97 -17.93
N THR A 247 0.01 -13.23 -17.94
CA THR A 247 1.06 -13.36 -16.91
C THR A 247 0.59 -12.88 -15.55
N ASP A 248 -0.16 -11.78 -15.47
CA ASP A 248 -0.50 -11.19 -14.17
C ASP A 248 -1.89 -11.56 -13.66
N LEU A 249 -2.82 -11.85 -14.58
CA LEU A 249 -4.22 -12.11 -14.25
C LEU A 249 -4.66 -13.54 -14.55
N GLY A 250 -3.76 -14.38 -15.09
CA GLY A 250 -4.04 -15.78 -15.40
C GLY A 250 -5.08 -15.98 -16.50
N LEU A 251 -5.16 -15.03 -17.44
CA LEU A 251 -6.13 -15.06 -18.55
C LEU A 251 -5.67 -15.98 -19.70
N ALA A 252 -6.58 -16.33 -20.61
CA ALA A 252 -6.27 -17.28 -21.68
C ALA A 252 -5.09 -16.84 -22.56
N SER A 253 -4.17 -17.78 -22.83
CA SER A 253 -2.95 -17.57 -23.61
C SER A 253 -3.25 -17.28 -25.09
N HIS A 254 -3.04 -16.04 -25.50
CA HIS A 254 -2.98 -15.59 -26.88
C HIS A 254 -1.61 -14.92 -27.13
N TRP A 255 -1.19 -14.81 -28.39
CA TRP A 255 0.13 -14.22 -28.71
C TRP A 255 0.25 -12.76 -28.22
N TYR A 256 -0.87 -12.04 -28.10
CA TYR A 256 -0.98 -10.67 -27.58
C TYR A 256 -1.29 -10.59 -26.07
N THR A 257 -1.54 -11.68 -25.33
CA THR A 257 -1.74 -11.60 -23.86
C THR A 257 -0.51 -12.07 -23.07
N ASN A 258 0.46 -12.70 -23.73
CA ASN A 258 1.52 -13.45 -23.08
C ASN A 258 2.70 -12.61 -22.57
N LYS A 259 2.94 -11.42 -23.14
CA LYS A 259 4.08 -10.56 -22.79
C LYS A 259 3.69 -9.09 -22.94
N PRO A 260 4.30 -8.18 -22.15
CA PRO A 260 4.05 -6.74 -22.25
C PRO A 260 4.68 -6.08 -23.47
N ILE A 261 5.67 -6.73 -24.09
CA ILE A 261 6.26 -6.35 -25.38
C ILE A 261 6.34 -7.63 -26.22
N THR A 262 5.71 -7.62 -27.39
CA THR A 262 5.77 -8.76 -28.32
C THR A 262 7.16 -8.89 -28.96
N SER A 263 7.46 -10.06 -29.54
CA SER A 263 8.69 -10.22 -30.34
C SER A 263 8.72 -9.27 -31.53
N ARG A 264 7.56 -8.98 -32.12
CA ARG A 264 7.41 -8.00 -33.20
C ARG A 264 7.89 -6.61 -32.78
N ASN A 265 7.38 -6.10 -31.66
CA ASN A 265 7.82 -4.80 -31.15
C ASN A 265 9.32 -4.78 -30.80
N ARG A 266 9.83 -5.85 -30.19
CA ARG A 266 11.26 -5.96 -29.88
C ARG A 266 12.12 -5.82 -31.14
N GLU A 267 11.79 -6.56 -32.20
CA GLU A 267 12.53 -6.49 -33.48
C GLU A 267 12.53 -5.08 -34.07
N VAL A 268 11.38 -4.38 -34.04
CA VAL A 268 11.27 -2.99 -34.51
C VAL A 268 12.22 -2.08 -33.72
N ILE A 269 12.14 -2.13 -32.39
CA ILE A 269 12.91 -1.24 -31.50
C ILE A 269 14.41 -1.51 -31.64
N GLU A 270 14.83 -2.78 -31.58
CA GLU A 270 16.25 -3.15 -31.68
C GLU A 270 16.82 -2.81 -33.06
N TYR A 271 16.08 -3.07 -34.15
CA TYR A 271 16.51 -2.67 -35.48
C TYR A 271 16.64 -1.16 -35.62
N TRP A 272 15.62 -0.40 -35.22
CA TRP A 272 15.64 1.05 -35.32
C TRP A 272 16.79 1.65 -34.50
N MET A 273 17.00 1.17 -33.26
CA MET A 273 18.10 1.65 -32.41
C MET A 273 19.47 1.41 -33.04
N ALA A 274 19.65 0.29 -33.76
CA ALA A 274 20.89 -0.05 -34.43
C ALA A 274 21.13 0.73 -35.74
N ASN A 275 20.07 1.22 -36.40
CA ASN A 275 20.14 1.75 -37.76
C ASN A 275 19.71 3.24 -37.90
N LYS A 276 19.21 3.87 -36.84
CA LYS A 276 18.88 5.29 -36.83
C LYS A 276 20.12 6.18 -36.99
N ARG A 277 19.97 7.32 -37.66
CA ARG A 277 21.00 8.37 -37.77
C ARG A 277 21.31 9.02 -36.41
N GLY A 278 20.26 9.25 -35.64
CA GLY A 278 20.27 9.79 -34.28
C GLY A 278 18.85 9.75 -33.73
N ALA A 279 18.67 10.08 -32.46
CA ALA A 279 17.37 10.35 -31.86
C ALA A 279 17.57 11.18 -30.60
N ASP A 280 16.68 12.14 -30.38
CA ASP A 280 16.71 12.98 -29.17
C ASP A 280 15.78 12.41 -28.08
N PHE A 281 14.84 11.54 -28.46
CA PHE A 281 13.96 10.79 -27.55
C PHE A 281 13.33 9.58 -28.26
N ILE A 282 12.81 8.63 -27.49
CA ILE A 282 12.05 7.48 -27.95
C ILE A 282 10.57 7.75 -27.72
N THR A 283 9.72 7.44 -28.70
CA THR A 283 8.27 7.59 -28.59
C THR A 283 7.60 6.23 -28.58
N ILE A 284 6.62 6.00 -27.72
CA ILE A 284 5.79 4.79 -27.74
C ILE A 284 4.32 5.14 -27.49
N ASP A 285 3.43 4.23 -27.88
CA ASP A 285 2.00 4.23 -27.56
C ASP A 285 1.67 2.93 -26.85
N ARG A 286 0.75 2.98 -25.88
CA ARG A 286 0.21 1.76 -25.28
C ARG A 286 -1.23 1.88 -24.81
N ASN A 287 -1.96 0.77 -24.96
CA ASN A 287 -3.19 0.50 -24.24
C ASN A 287 -2.94 -0.42 -23.03
N SER A 288 -3.76 -0.30 -21.97
CA SER A 288 -3.75 -1.27 -20.86
C SER A 288 -4.11 -2.69 -21.30
N ILE A 289 -5.03 -2.81 -22.27
CA ILE A 289 -5.52 -4.04 -22.86
C ILE A 289 -5.36 -3.94 -24.37
N ASP A 290 -4.84 -4.98 -25.01
CA ASP A 290 -4.63 -4.99 -26.45
C ASP A 290 -5.96 -4.88 -27.23
N GLY A 291 -5.90 -4.29 -28.42
CA GLY A 291 -7.07 -4.07 -29.25
C GLY A 291 -7.72 -5.36 -29.78
N ASP A 292 -6.94 -6.44 -29.86
CA ASP A 292 -7.37 -7.76 -30.34
C ASP A 292 -7.97 -8.65 -29.23
N GLU A 293 -7.98 -8.17 -27.99
CA GLU A 293 -8.48 -8.92 -26.83
C GLU A 293 -9.98 -8.80 -26.63
N ASN A 294 -10.55 -9.80 -25.94
CA ASN A 294 -11.93 -9.72 -25.49
C ASN A 294 -12.02 -8.90 -24.18
N TRP A 295 -12.42 -7.64 -24.31
CA TRP A 295 -12.52 -6.69 -23.21
C TRP A 295 -13.49 -7.10 -22.09
N SER A 296 -14.41 -8.04 -22.35
CA SER A 296 -15.30 -8.59 -21.31
C SER A 296 -14.56 -9.49 -20.30
N ASP A 297 -13.38 -9.99 -20.64
CA ASP A 297 -12.58 -10.87 -19.77
C ASP A 297 -11.90 -10.09 -18.63
N TYR A 298 -11.95 -8.76 -18.72
CA TYR A 298 -11.36 -7.80 -17.81
C TYR A 298 -12.45 -7.04 -17.06
N PRO A 299 -12.95 -7.54 -15.92
CA PRO A 299 -13.78 -6.74 -15.04
C PRO A 299 -13.01 -5.53 -14.48
N GLU A 300 -13.76 -4.59 -13.93
CA GLU A 300 -13.28 -3.29 -13.44
C GLU A 300 -12.04 -3.37 -12.52
N ASP A 301 -12.05 -4.29 -11.56
CA ASP A 301 -10.99 -4.51 -10.57
C ASP A 301 -9.70 -5.11 -11.16
N LYS A 302 -9.79 -5.78 -12.32
CA LYS A 302 -8.62 -6.35 -13.01
C LYS A 302 -7.96 -5.36 -13.97
N ARG A 303 -8.75 -4.50 -14.63
CA ARG A 303 -8.26 -3.52 -15.60
C ARG A 303 -7.22 -2.58 -15.01
N ILE A 304 -7.52 -2.03 -13.84
CA ILE A 304 -6.64 -1.07 -13.17
C ILE A 304 -5.30 -1.72 -12.76
N LYS A 305 -5.25 -3.04 -12.57
CA LYS A 305 -4.03 -3.78 -12.21
C LYS A 305 -3.02 -3.86 -13.35
N LEU A 306 -3.45 -3.71 -14.60
CA LEU A 306 -2.57 -3.73 -15.78
C LEU A 306 -1.79 -2.42 -15.99
N THR A 307 -2.12 -1.35 -15.24
CA THR A 307 -1.47 -0.04 -15.38
C THR A 307 0.04 -0.06 -15.09
N HIS A 308 0.54 -1.02 -14.30
CA HIS A 308 1.98 -1.15 -14.06
C HIS A 308 2.78 -1.47 -15.33
N TRP A 309 2.16 -2.08 -16.35
CA TRP A 309 2.83 -2.35 -17.60
C TRP A 309 3.34 -1.10 -18.32
N PHE A 310 2.74 0.06 -18.08
CA PHE A 310 3.22 1.31 -18.64
C PHE A 310 4.63 1.64 -18.14
N GLY A 311 4.93 1.38 -16.86
CA GLY A 311 6.28 1.53 -16.30
C GLY A 311 7.23 0.40 -16.67
N ASP A 312 6.74 -0.84 -16.67
CA ASP A 312 7.55 -2.04 -16.91
C ASP A 312 8.05 -2.11 -18.36
N VAL A 313 7.23 -1.71 -19.34
CA VAL A 313 7.64 -1.57 -20.75
C VAL A 313 8.78 -0.57 -20.89
N ILE A 314 8.68 0.59 -20.22
CA ILE A 314 9.74 1.61 -20.22
C ILE A 314 11.03 1.01 -19.64
N ARG A 315 10.95 0.33 -18.49
CA ARG A 315 12.11 -0.35 -17.88
C ARG A 315 12.70 -1.39 -18.82
N GLN A 316 11.88 -2.18 -19.50
CA GLN A 316 12.33 -3.21 -20.43
C GLN A 316 13.06 -2.60 -21.63
N ILE A 317 12.53 -1.55 -22.26
CA ILE A 317 13.18 -0.89 -23.41
C ILE A 317 14.58 -0.38 -23.03
N LYS A 318 14.75 0.14 -21.81
CA LYS A 318 16.05 0.61 -21.30
C LYS A 318 17.11 -0.49 -21.17
N THR A 319 16.70 -1.76 -21.16
CA THR A 319 17.64 -2.91 -21.11
C THR A 319 18.15 -3.33 -22.48
N TYR A 320 17.58 -2.81 -23.58
CA TYR A 320 17.97 -3.21 -24.92
C TYR A 320 19.34 -2.63 -25.29
N SER A 321 20.16 -3.43 -25.99
CA SER A 321 21.57 -3.10 -26.26
C SER A 321 21.79 -1.81 -27.04
N GLY A 322 20.79 -1.36 -27.79
CA GLY A 322 20.82 -0.12 -28.57
C GLY A 322 20.37 1.14 -27.82
N TYR A 323 19.92 1.01 -26.57
CA TYR A 323 19.49 2.14 -25.75
C TYR A 323 20.70 2.93 -25.23
N LYS A 324 20.70 4.25 -25.43
CA LYS A 324 21.82 5.15 -25.09
C LYS A 324 21.45 6.20 -24.07
N GLY A 325 20.32 6.02 -23.36
CA GLY A 325 19.83 6.98 -22.37
C GLY A 325 18.85 8.01 -22.95
N GLU A 326 18.34 7.81 -24.16
CA GLU A 326 17.31 8.68 -24.73
C GLU A 326 16.06 8.71 -23.81
N PRO A 327 15.45 9.88 -23.55
CA PRO A 327 14.18 9.96 -22.83
C PRO A 327 13.10 9.13 -23.53
N ILE A 328 12.26 8.41 -22.79
CA ILE A 328 11.15 7.62 -23.35
C ILE A 328 9.84 8.36 -23.10
N TRP A 329 9.08 8.61 -24.16
CA TRP A 329 7.82 9.34 -24.18
C TRP A 329 6.67 8.37 -24.45
N MET A 330 5.63 8.43 -23.64
CA MET A 330 4.32 7.86 -23.95
C MET A 330 3.52 8.92 -24.71
N ALA A 331 3.42 8.80 -26.03
CA ALA A 331 2.74 9.79 -26.87
C ALA A 331 1.22 9.61 -26.95
N GLU A 332 0.79 8.39 -26.65
CA GLU A 332 -0.60 7.96 -26.57
C GLU A 332 -0.73 6.93 -25.45
N ASP A 333 -1.62 7.20 -24.50
CA ASP A 333 -1.97 6.29 -23.42
C ASP A 333 -3.48 6.04 -23.40
N TYR A 334 -3.86 4.78 -23.17
CA TYR A 334 -5.27 4.42 -23.03
C TYR A 334 -5.46 3.33 -21.99
N ILE A 335 -6.38 3.55 -21.06
CA ILE A 335 -6.91 2.52 -20.18
C ILE A 335 -8.03 1.76 -20.90
N TRP A 336 -8.73 2.37 -21.85
CA TRP A 336 -9.77 1.70 -22.65
C TRP A 336 -9.86 2.13 -24.11
N LYS A 337 -10.47 1.27 -24.93
CA LYS A 337 -10.81 1.58 -26.33
C LYS A 337 -12.16 2.29 -26.43
N ASN A 338 -12.32 3.14 -27.46
CA ASN A 338 -13.58 3.87 -27.72
C ASN A 338 -14.79 2.94 -27.97
N ALA A 339 -14.58 1.69 -28.40
CA ALA A 339 -15.66 0.71 -28.66
C ALA A 339 -16.12 -0.05 -27.38
N ASP A 340 -15.50 0.22 -26.23
CA ASP A 340 -15.81 -0.46 -24.98
C ASP A 340 -17.16 0.01 -24.41
N THR A 341 -17.99 -0.94 -24.00
CA THR A 341 -19.32 -0.68 -23.41
C THR A 341 -19.23 -0.31 -21.92
N PHE A 342 -18.11 -0.63 -21.25
CA PHE A 342 -17.88 -0.30 -19.84
C PHE A 342 -17.91 1.22 -19.62
N GLN A 343 -18.69 1.69 -18.64
CA GLN A 343 -18.84 3.11 -18.30
C GLN A 343 -18.27 3.38 -16.91
N PRO A 344 -16.96 3.67 -16.79
CA PRO A 344 -16.33 3.90 -15.49
C PRO A 344 -16.79 5.22 -14.85
N THR A 345 -16.90 5.23 -13.52
CA THR A 345 -17.10 6.47 -12.76
C THR A 345 -15.88 7.39 -12.91
N ASN A 346 -16.05 8.70 -12.67
CA ASN A 346 -14.94 9.64 -12.79
C ASN A 346 -13.79 9.31 -11.79
N GLU A 347 -14.14 8.79 -10.61
CA GLU A 347 -13.19 8.37 -9.57
C GLU A 347 -12.36 7.18 -10.04
N TYR A 348 -13.01 6.17 -10.64
CA TYR A 348 -12.29 5.04 -11.25
C TYR A 348 -11.32 5.50 -12.33
N GLN A 349 -11.78 6.38 -13.24
CA GLN A 349 -10.94 6.91 -14.32
C GLN A 349 -9.73 7.67 -13.77
N ALA A 350 -9.94 8.46 -12.71
CA ALA A 350 -8.86 9.17 -12.02
C ALA A 350 -7.86 8.21 -11.37
N ALA A 351 -8.32 7.19 -10.64
CA ALA A 351 -7.44 6.19 -10.04
C ALA A 351 -6.61 5.42 -11.07
N ALA A 352 -7.24 5.01 -12.18
CA ALA A 352 -6.54 4.29 -13.25
C ALA A 352 -5.49 5.16 -13.94
N LEU A 353 -5.80 6.42 -14.25
CA LEU A 353 -4.85 7.37 -14.82
C LEU A 353 -3.73 7.74 -13.82
N ALA A 354 -4.04 7.86 -12.53
CA ALA A 354 -3.04 8.13 -11.51
C ALA A 354 -2.05 6.97 -11.37
N SER A 355 -2.55 5.73 -11.37
CA SER A 355 -1.76 4.50 -11.34
C SER A 355 -0.86 4.42 -12.59
N MET A 356 -1.41 4.67 -13.77
CA MET A 356 -0.66 4.72 -15.03
C MET A 356 0.49 5.74 -14.99
N LEU A 357 0.20 7.01 -14.66
CA LEU A 357 1.22 8.06 -14.56
C LEU A 357 2.27 7.77 -13.48
N TYR A 358 1.85 7.18 -12.35
CA TYR A 358 2.76 6.72 -11.31
C TYR A 358 3.77 5.69 -11.86
N HIS A 359 3.30 4.69 -12.61
CA HIS A 359 4.15 3.67 -13.19
C HIS A 359 5.01 4.20 -14.34
N GLU A 360 4.48 5.07 -15.21
CA GLU A 360 5.28 5.72 -16.24
C GLU A 360 6.44 6.53 -15.64
N MET A 361 6.15 7.35 -14.63
CA MET A 361 7.15 8.15 -13.93
C MET A 361 8.19 7.29 -13.23
N THR A 362 7.76 6.29 -12.45
CA THR A 362 8.67 5.43 -11.67
C THR A 362 9.42 4.40 -12.52
N GLY A 363 8.90 4.06 -13.71
CA GLY A 363 9.65 3.37 -14.78
C GLY A 363 10.72 4.27 -15.44
N GLY A 364 10.69 5.57 -15.14
CA GLY A 364 11.58 6.59 -15.66
C GLY A 364 11.21 7.05 -17.07
N GLY A 365 9.92 7.09 -17.40
CA GLY A 365 9.40 7.84 -18.53
C GLY A 365 9.65 9.34 -18.36
N ALA A 366 9.67 10.07 -19.47
CA ALA A 366 9.97 11.50 -19.48
C ALA A 366 8.75 12.37 -19.80
N VAL A 367 7.88 11.91 -20.69
CA VAL A 367 6.67 12.65 -21.08
C VAL A 367 5.52 11.67 -21.28
N SER A 368 4.35 12.03 -20.74
CA SER A 368 3.07 11.36 -20.98
C SER A 368 2.10 12.32 -21.67
N LEU A 369 1.63 11.96 -22.86
CA LEU A 369 0.74 12.78 -23.67
C LEU A 369 -0.64 12.15 -23.75
N ARG A 370 -1.57 12.73 -23.00
CA ARG A 370 -2.97 12.31 -23.01
C ARG A 370 -3.60 12.51 -24.38
N TRP A 371 -4.18 11.46 -24.96
CA TRP A 371 -4.83 11.56 -26.27
C TRP A 371 -6.18 12.29 -26.20
N GLY A 372 -6.17 13.57 -26.56
CA GLY A 372 -7.33 14.46 -26.50
C GLY A 372 -7.63 14.91 -25.07
N PRO A 373 -7.70 16.22 -24.78
CA PRO A 373 -8.04 16.69 -23.45
C PRO A 373 -9.54 16.54 -23.13
N MET A 374 -10.38 16.35 -24.15
CA MET A 374 -11.84 16.22 -24.05
C MET A 374 -12.40 15.40 -25.22
N LYS A 375 -13.65 14.93 -25.09
CA LYS A 375 -14.47 14.26 -26.12
C LYS A 375 -15.96 14.62 -25.89
N SER A 376 -16.82 14.40 -26.89
CA SER A 376 -18.29 14.65 -26.79
C SER A 376 -19.10 13.46 -26.29
N GLY A 377 -20.21 13.76 -25.61
CA GLY A 377 -21.35 12.84 -25.46
C GLY A 377 -21.01 11.54 -24.73
N SER A 378 -21.43 10.41 -25.29
CA SER A 378 -21.19 9.05 -24.74
C SER A 378 -19.73 8.60 -24.78
N LEU A 379 -18.82 9.40 -25.34
CA LEU A 379 -17.38 9.15 -25.37
C LEU A 379 -16.64 9.82 -24.20
N ASN A 380 -17.34 10.20 -23.12
CA ASN A 380 -16.78 10.87 -21.95
C ASN A 380 -15.94 9.94 -21.06
N LYS A 381 -14.88 9.39 -21.65
CA LYS A 381 -13.91 8.59 -20.97
C LYS A 381 -12.52 9.20 -21.16
N GLU A 382 -11.78 9.32 -20.08
CA GLU A 382 -10.42 9.87 -19.94
C GLU A 382 -10.33 11.35 -20.33
N ASN A 383 -11.46 12.04 -20.28
CA ASN A 383 -11.48 13.48 -20.48
C ASN A 383 -10.85 14.14 -19.25
N LEU A 384 -9.98 15.13 -19.48
CA LEU A 384 -9.48 15.98 -18.41
C LEU A 384 -10.56 17.00 -18.02
N PHE A 385 -11.34 17.47 -18.98
CA PHE A 385 -12.44 18.39 -18.74
C PHE A 385 -13.63 18.16 -19.67
N THR A 386 -14.79 18.68 -19.27
CA THR A 386 -16.03 18.56 -20.04
C THR A 386 -15.94 19.29 -21.37
N ASP A 387 -16.64 18.77 -22.39
CA ASP A 387 -16.63 19.27 -23.76
C ASP A 387 -16.90 20.79 -23.84
N THR A 388 -15.96 21.56 -24.40
CA THR A 388 -16.12 23.03 -24.50
C THR A 388 -17.13 23.47 -25.55
N ARG A 389 -17.63 22.55 -26.38
CA ARG A 389 -18.62 22.84 -27.43
C ARG A 389 -20.05 22.90 -26.91
N VAL A 390 -20.30 22.50 -25.67
CA VAL A 390 -21.61 22.61 -25.02
C VAL A 390 -21.64 23.77 -24.02
N SER A 391 -22.83 24.32 -23.79
CA SER A 391 -23.03 25.36 -22.77
C SER A 391 -22.63 24.84 -21.38
N GLY A 392 -21.84 25.62 -20.64
CA GLY A 392 -21.32 25.22 -19.33
C GLY A 392 -20.17 24.21 -19.38
N GLY A 393 -19.64 23.90 -20.57
CA GLY A 393 -18.46 23.05 -20.76
C GLY A 393 -17.16 23.62 -20.19
N GLY A 394 -16.06 22.89 -20.36
CA GLY A 394 -14.73 23.30 -19.88
C GLY A 394 -14.56 23.19 -18.36
N GLN A 395 -15.31 22.31 -17.70
CA GLN A 395 -15.21 22.05 -16.26
C GLN A 395 -14.21 20.92 -16.00
N ALA A 396 -13.32 21.11 -15.04
CA ALA A 396 -12.35 20.10 -14.64
C ALA A 396 -13.05 18.82 -14.15
N LEU A 397 -12.53 17.67 -14.57
CA LEU A 397 -12.91 16.35 -14.08
C LEU A 397 -11.85 15.84 -13.09
N PRO A 398 -12.14 14.84 -12.24
CA PRO A 398 -11.15 14.23 -11.34
C PRO A 398 -9.84 13.83 -12.03
N ALA A 399 -9.89 13.36 -13.28
CA ALA A 399 -8.69 13.07 -14.09
C ALA A 399 -7.78 14.29 -14.32
N TYR A 400 -8.34 15.51 -14.44
CA TYR A 400 -7.52 16.73 -14.52
C TYR A 400 -6.74 16.99 -13.23
N ALA A 401 -7.36 16.76 -12.08
CA ALA A 401 -6.67 16.93 -10.80
C ALA A 401 -5.46 16.00 -10.70
N VAL A 402 -5.58 14.75 -11.17
CA VAL A 402 -4.47 13.79 -11.26
C VAL A 402 -3.32 14.37 -12.09
N TYR A 403 -3.58 14.78 -13.33
CA TYR A 403 -2.55 15.37 -14.20
C TYR A 403 -1.89 16.60 -13.55
N LYS A 404 -2.71 17.46 -12.93
CA LYS A 404 -2.21 18.62 -12.19
C LYS A 404 -1.34 18.25 -10.99
N TYR A 405 -1.63 17.15 -10.28
CA TYR A 405 -0.80 16.68 -9.17
C TYR A 405 0.59 16.26 -9.66
N PHE A 406 0.66 15.51 -10.76
CA PHE A 406 1.93 15.12 -11.37
C PHE A 406 2.69 16.35 -11.90
N HIS A 407 2.00 17.30 -12.54
CA HIS A 407 2.59 18.56 -12.98
C HIS A 407 3.16 19.40 -11.83
N ASP A 408 2.37 19.66 -10.78
CA ASP A 408 2.73 20.61 -9.72
C ASP A 408 3.71 20.03 -8.68
N TYR A 409 3.63 18.73 -8.39
CA TYR A 409 4.26 18.15 -7.19
C TYR A 409 5.15 16.94 -7.44
N PHE A 410 5.09 16.32 -8.62
CA PHE A 410 5.91 15.17 -8.99
C PHE A 410 6.62 15.35 -10.35
N GLY A 411 6.61 16.58 -10.87
CA GLY A 411 7.17 16.95 -12.17
C GLY A 411 8.69 17.02 -12.15
N PRO A 412 9.30 17.65 -13.17
CA PRO A 412 10.74 17.65 -13.33
C PRO A 412 11.48 18.25 -12.14
N ASN A 413 12.64 17.67 -11.84
CA ASN A 413 13.49 17.99 -10.70
C ASN A 413 12.92 17.68 -9.31
N THR A 414 11.79 16.98 -9.20
CA THR A 414 11.24 16.60 -7.90
C THR A 414 11.97 15.38 -7.33
N GLN A 415 12.57 15.50 -6.15
CA GLN A 415 13.12 14.36 -5.43
C GLN A 415 11.97 13.52 -4.83
N LEU A 416 11.92 12.25 -5.23
CA LEU A 416 11.02 11.25 -4.67
C LEU A 416 11.73 10.45 -3.58
N PHE A 417 10.95 9.96 -2.62
CA PHE A 417 11.43 9.21 -1.47
C PHE A 417 10.79 7.83 -1.42
N GLN A 418 11.40 6.93 -0.65
CA GLN A 418 10.88 5.58 -0.49
C GLN A 418 9.52 5.64 0.21
N ALA A 419 8.50 5.15 -0.49
CA ALA A 419 7.15 5.00 0.03
C ALA A 419 6.61 3.63 -0.34
N THR A 420 6.05 2.90 0.64
CA THR A 420 5.52 1.56 0.45
C THR A 420 4.18 1.40 1.15
N SER A 421 3.32 0.55 0.61
CA SER A 421 2.05 0.15 1.21
C SER A 421 2.11 -1.34 1.55
N SER A 422 1.57 -1.74 2.70
CA SER A 422 1.37 -3.15 3.05
C SER A 422 0.26 -3.81 2.21
N PHE A 423 -0.52 -3.01 1.47
CA PHE A 423 -1.59 -3.48 0.60
C PHE A 423 -1.30 -3.08 -0.86
N PRO A 424 -1.04 -4.04 -1.77
CA PRO A 424 -0.62 -3.76 -3.15
C PRO A 424 -1.61 -2.97 -4.01
N ASP A 425 -2.90 -3.00 -3.66
CA ASP A 425 -3.94 -2.22 -4.34
C ASP A 425 -4.05 -0.77 -3.80
N VAL A 426 -3.15 -0.37 -2.89
CA VAL A 426 -2.89 1.03 -2.51
C VAL A 426 -1.49 1.41 -2.96
N GLU A 427 -1.41 2.30 -3.95
CA GLU A 427 -0.14 2.85 -4.41
C GLU A 427 0.16 4.18 -3.72
N VAL A 428 1.44 4.46 -3.52
CA VAL A 428 1.92 5.65 -2.84
C VAL A 428 3.16 6.21 -3.53
N VAL A 429 3.17 7.51 -3.77
CA VAL A 429 4.38 8.26 -4.14
C VAL A 429 4.52 9.48 -3.26
N SER A 430 5.75 9.76 -2.82
CA SER A 430 6.03 10.90 -1.95
C SER A 430 7.22 11.70 -2.45
N SER A 431 7.02 13.02 -2.51
CA SER A 431 8.11 14.00 -2.48
C SER A 431 8.37 14.40 -1.02
N ALA A 432 9.22 15.41 -0.81
CA ALA A 432 9.46 15.96 0.53
C ALA A 432 8.24 16.73 1.08
N SER A 433 7.35 17.23 0.21
CA SER A 433 6.24 18.10 0.59
C SER A 433 4.86 17.51 0.32
N LYS A 434 4.72 16.64 -0.67
CA LYS A 434 3.44 16.03 -1.03
C LYS A 434 3.52 14.52 -1.17
N THR A 435 2.48 13.86 -0.68
CA THR A 435 2.24 12.42 -0.84
C THR A 435 0.94 12.22 -1.62
N LEU A 436 0.99 11.39 -2.64
CA LEU A 436 -0.16 10.93 -3.40
C LEU A 436 -0.47 9.49 -3.02
N LEU A 437 -1.72 9.22 -2.65
CA LEU A 437 -2.24 7.90 -2.36
C LEU A 437 -3.30 7.54 -3.41
N ILE A 438 -3.25 6.32 -3.92
CA ILE A 438 -4.17 5.83 -4.95
C ILE A 438 -4.83 4.55 -4.43
N ASN A 439 -6.12 4.61 -4.12
CA ASN A 439 -6.92 3.41 -3.88
C ASN A 439 -7.32 2.81 -5.23
N LYS A 440 -6.94 1.57 -5.53
CA LYS A 440 -7.33 0.87 -6.76
C LYS A 440 -8.52 -0.07 -6.55
N THR A 441 -9.21 0.02 -5.43
CA THR A 441 -10.31 -0.89 -5.07
C THR A 441 -11.68 -0.19 -5.09
N PRO A 442 -12.77 -0.94 -5.33
CA PRO A 442 -14.14 -0.43 -5.25
C PRO A 442 -14.64 -0.21 -3.81
N SER A 443 -13.78 -0.41 -2.81
CA SER A 443 -14.15 -0.30 -1.39
C SER A 443 -13.38 0.83 -0.72
N PRO A 444 -13.98 1.51 0.27
CA PRO A 444 -13.24 2.43 1.11
C PRO A 444 -12.20 1.67 1.95
N LEU A 445 -11.05 2.32 2.19
CA LEU A 445 -9.92 1.77 2.93
C LEU A 445 -9.51 2.71 4.06
N ASN A 446 -9.07 2.15 5.17
CA ASN A 446 -8.44 2.89 6.26
C ASN A 446 -6.96 2.52 6.32
N LEU A 447 -6.12 3.55 6.34
CA LEU A 447 -4.68 3.46 6.31
C LEU A 447 -4.09 4.10 7.58
N LEU A 448 -2.91 3.64 7.98
CA LEU A 448 -2.06 4.35 8.93
C LEU A 448 -0.70 4.64 8.31
N ILE A 449 -0.41 5.92 8.05
CA ILE A 449 0.86 6.35 7.47
C ILE A 449 1.89 6.54 8.59
N ASN A 450 3.06 5.94 8.43
CA ASN A 450 4.16 5.94 9.40
C ASN A 450 3.70 5.52 10.82
N ASN A 451 2.73 4.61 10.89
CA ASN A 451 2.12 4.14 12.13
C ASN A 451 1.45 5.22 13.00
N VAL A 452 1.20 6.43 12.49
CA VAL A 452 0.64 7.53 13.30
C VAL A 452 -0.41 8.40 12.61
N VAL A 453 -0.39 8.55 11.28
CA VAL A 453 -1.35 9.41 10.58
C VAL A 453 -2.50 8.56 10.01
N PRO A 454 -3.69 8.56 10.63
CA PRO A 454 -4.83 7.84 10.08
C PRO A 454 -5.34 8.55 8.84
N VAL A 455 -5.53 7.80 7.76
CA VAL A 455 -6.08 8.32 6.49
C VAL A 455 -7.16 7.37 6.02
N SER A 456 -8.33 7.92 5.69
CA SER A 456 -9.37 7.19 4.98
C SER A 456 -9.34 7.54 3.50
N LEU A 457 -9.43 6.51 2.66
CA LEU A 457 -9.62 6.61 1.22
C LEU A 457 -10.99 6.06 0.85
N ALA A 458 -11.80 6.83 0.13
CA ALA A 458 -12.98 6.32 -0.54
C ALA A 458 -12.61 5.34 -1.66
N ALA A 459 -13.60 4.60 -2.17
CA ALA A 459 -13.43 3.73 -3.34
C ALA A 459 -12.85 4.54 -4.51
N TYR A 460 -11.77 4.04 -5.10
CA TYR A 460 -11.03 4.71 -6.18
C TYR A 460 -10.56 6.15 -5.88
N GLU A 461 -10.43 6.54 -4.61
CA GLU A 461 -9.93 7.89 -4.28
C GLU A 461 -8.45 8.02 -4.65
N VAL A 462 -8.14 9.12 -5.36
CA VAL A 462 -6.78 9.64 -5.51
C VAL A 462 -6.63 10.83 -4.56
N LYS A 463 -5.88 10.62 -3.47
CA LYS A 463 -5.73 11.63 -2.42
C LYS A 463 -4.34 12.24 -2.45
N LEU A 464 -4.26 13.54 -2.70
CA LEU A 464 -3.05 14.33 -2.47
C LEU A 464 -3.09 14.92 -1.06
N MET A 465 -2.00 14.75 -0.31
CA MET A 465 -1.86 15.31 1.04
C MET A 465 -0.44 15.85 1.26
N ASP A 466 -0.26 16.65 2.30
CA ASP A 466 1.07 17.03 2.75
C ASP A 466 1.83 15.79 3.23
N THR A 467 3.10 15.69 2.85
CA THR A 467 3.95 14.60 3.30
C THR A 467 4.16 14.69 4.81
N PRO A 468 3.87 13.62 5.57
CA PRO A 468 4.19 13.60 7.00
C PRO A 468 5.70 13.78 7.21
N THR A 469 6.11 14.93 7.75
CA THR A 469 7.52 15.31 7.94
C THR A 469 8.18 14.71 9.18
N SER A 470 7.50 13.81 9.89
CA SER A 470 8.02 13.16 11.09
C SER A 470 8.07 11.64 10.91
N ALA A 471 9.28 11.09 11.05
CA ALA A 471 9.40 9.80 11.72
C ALA A 471 8.72 9.97 13.08
N PRO A 472 7.76 9.12 13.48
CA PRO A 472 7.10 9.31 14.75
C PRO A 472 8.15 9.17 15.86
N THR A 473 8.48 10.27 16.53
CA THR A 473 8.84 10.15 17.93
C THR A 473 7.58 9.59 18.57
N ALA A 474 7.61 8.31 18.97
CA ALA A 474 6.61 7.78 19.88
C ALA A 474 6.41 8.82 20.99
N SER A 475 5.15 9.13 21.32
CA SER A 475 4.89 9.99 22.47
C SER A 475 5.72 9.46 23.63
N PRO A 476 6.51 10.29 24.34
CA PRO A 476 7.32 9.81 25.45
C PRO A 476 6.38 9.06 26.40
N ASP A 477 6.76 7.84 26.80
CA ASP A 477 5.99 7.11 27.79
C ASP A 477 6.01 7.94 29.07
N THR A 478 4.83 8.26 29.59
CA THR A 478 4.66 9.02 30.84
C THR A 478 4.13 8.14 31.97
N THR A 479 3.93 6.84 31.72
CA THR A 479 3.39 5.92 32.71
C THR A 479 4.55 5.35 33.50
N ALA A 480 4.50 5.46 34.82
CA ALA A 480 5.53 4.90 35.68
C ALA A 480 5.26 3.41 35.96
N PRO A 481 6.31 2.60 36.17
CA PRO A 481 6.16 1.18 36.50
C PRO A 481 5.45 1.00 37.85
N THR A 482 4.87 -0.17 38.06
CA THR A 482 4.41 -0.65 39.37
C THR A 482 5.49 -1.51 40.02
N VAL A 483 5.64 -1.46 41.34
CA VAL A 483 6.58 -2.32 42.08
C VAL A 483 6.10 -2.61 43.50
N SER A 484 6.30 -3.85 43.96
CA SER A 484 6.01 -4.26 45.34
C SER A 484 7.05 -5.26 45.86
N LEU A 485 7.41 -5.16 47.13
CA LEU A 485 8.25 -6.16 47.81
C LEU A 485 7.42 -7.40 48.13
N VAL A 486 7.94 -8.57 47.78
CA VAL A 486 7.26 -9.87 47.98
C VAL A 486 7.83 -10.59 49.22
N SER A 487 9.14 -10.49 49.43
CA SER A 487 9.84 -11.10 50.56
C SER A 487 11.03 -10.23 50.95
N PRO A 488 11.39 -10.15 52.25
CA PRO A 488 10.60 -10.57 53.40
C PRO A 488 9.28 -9.79 53.55
N GLN A 489 8.36 -10.30 54.37
CA GLN A 489 7.12 -9.59 54.69
C GLN A 489 7.32 -8.61 55.86
N GLU A 490 6.39 -7.66 56.00
CA GLU A 490 6.36 -6.71 57.13
C GLU A 490 6.44 -7.42 58.48
N GLY A 491 7.35 -6.95 59.34
CA GLY A 491 7.59 -7.49 60.68
C GLY A 491 8.42 -8.77 60.71
N ALA A 492 8.95 -9.26 59.58
CA ALA A 492 9.75 -10.47 59.56
C ALA A 492 11.02 -10.33 60.42
N VAL A 493 11.33 -11.36 61.20
CA VAL A 493 12.63 -11.51 61.89
C VAL A 493 13.54 -12.35 61.00
N VAL A 494 14.69 -11.81 60.64
CA VAL A 494 15.61 -12.43 59.66
C VAL A 494 17.04 -12.53 60.22
N SER A 495 17.78 -13.53 59.77
CA SER A 495 19.19 -13.73 60.13
C SER A 495 19.92 -14.50 59.02
N GLY A 496 21.25 -14.36 58.95
CA GLY A 496 22.06 -14.94 57.87
C GLY A 496 21.77 -14.31 56.50
N VAL A 497 21.77 -15.12 55.45
CA VAL A 497 21.56 -14.67 54.07
C VAL A 497 20.08 -14.75 53.70
N VAL A 498 19.49 -13.60 53.40
CA VAL A 498 18.05 -13.39 53.17
C VAL A 498 17.80 -13.00 51.72
N ALA A 499 16.88 -13.67 51.03
CA ALA A 499 16.45 -13.24 49.70
C ALA A 499 15.40 -12.14 49.82
N VAL A 500 15.73 -10.95 49.33
CA VAL A 500 14.78 -9.84 49.17
C VAL A 500 14.31 -9.83 47.72
N SER A 501 13.00 -9.95 47.50
CA SER A 501 12.42 -10.05 46.16
C SER A 501 11.33 -9.01 45.92
N ALA A 502 11.19 -8.59 44.67
CA ALA A 502 10.17 -7.65 44.24
C ALA A 502 9.50 -8.09 42.94
N GLU A 503 8.22 -7.76 42.80
CA GLU A 503 7.47 -7.85 41.54
C GLU A 503 7.30 -6.45 40.96
N ALA A 504 7.65 -6.29 39.68
CA ALA A 504 7.51 -5.03 38.96
C ALA A 504 6.95 -5.24 37.55
N SER A 505 6.07 -4.34 37.11
CA SER A 505 5.46 -4.39 35.77
C SER A 505 5.16 -2.99 35.23
N ASP A 506 5.16 -2.85 33.90
CA ASP A 506 5.00 -1.59 33.19
C ASP A 506 4.39 -1.84 31.78
N ASN A 507 3.80 -0.81 31.15
CA ASN A 507 3.21 -0.88 29.80
C ASN A 507 4.24 -0.96 28.67
N THR A 508 5.46 -0.42 28.84
CA THR A 508 6.58 -0.55 27.89
C THR A 508 7.71 -1.43 28.41
N GLY A 509 7.70 -1.75 29.70
CA GLY A 509 8.56 -2.75 30.32
C GLY A 509 9.52 -2.14 31.35
N VAL A 510 9.88 -2.93 32.34
CA VAL A 510 10.81 -2.54 33.41
C VAL A 510 12.24 -2.88 32.99
N ILE A 511 13.16 -1.92 33.06
CA ILE A 511 14.56 -2.12 32.71
C ILE A 511 15.45 -2.45 33.91
N LYS A 512 15.05 -2.02 35.11
CA LYS A 512 15.75 -2.34 36.36
C LYS A 512 14.87 -2.14 37.60
N VAL A 513 15.20 -2.87 38.64
CA VAL A 513 14.72 -2.66 40.01
C VAL A 513 15.92 -2.43 40.93
N GLU A 514 15.93 -1.28 41.58
CA GLU A 514 16.88 -0.90 42.62
C GLU A 514 16.35 -1.33 43.99
N PHE A 515 17.17 -1.96 44.81
CA PHE A 515 16.82 -2.41 46.15
C PHE A 515 17.62 -1.66 47.22
N TYR A 516 16.96 -1.33 48.34
CA TYR A 516 17.51 -0.50 49.40
C TYR A 516 17.38 -1.17 50.78
N VAL A 517 18.38 -0.97 51.63
CA VAL A 517 18.38 -1.31 53.07
C VAL A 517 18.68 -0.03 53.83
N ASP A 518 17.79 0.36 54.75
CA ASP A 518 17.85 1.61 55.54
C ASP A 518 18.07 2.86 54.67
N GLY A 519 17.40 2.89 53.51
CA GLY A 519 17.50 3.98 52.54
C GLY A 519 18.78 3.98 51.68
N SER A 520 19.73 3.06 51.92
CA SER A 520 20.96 2.91 51.13
C SER A 520 20.78 1.89 50.02
N LEU A 521 21.16 2.25 48.78
CA LEU A 521 21.11 1.34 47.62
C LEU A 521 22.02 0.14 47.87
N SER A 522 21.43 -1.04 47.91
CA SER A 522 22.12 -2.31 48.20
C SER A 522 22.33 -3.15 46.95
N ASN A 523 21.38 -3.12 45.99
CA ASN A 523 21.53 -3.84 44.72
C ASN A 523 20.73 -3.18 43.58
N THR A 524 21.08 -3.49 42.33
CA THR A 524 20.27 -3.21 41.14
C THR A 524 20.15 -4.49 40.33
N ASP A 525 18.92 -4.94 40.08
CA ASP A 525 18.63 -6.11 39.26
C ASP A 525 17.95 -5.67 37.95
N THR A 526 18.48 -6.13 36.81
CA THR A 526 18.02 -5.74 35.47
C THR A 526 17.18 -6.82 34.80
N ALA A 527 16.88 -7.93 35.47
CA ALA A 527 16.10 -9.03 34.90
C ALA A 527 15.11 -9.63 35.90
N ALA A 528 13.88 -9.89 35.46
CA ALA A 528 12.91 -10.62 36.26
C ALA A 528 13.24 -12.12 36.32
N PRO A 529 12.99 -12.82 37.46
CA PRO A 529 12.40 -12.31 38.71
C PRO A 529 13.40 -11.45 39.51
N TYR A 530 12.97 -10.24 39.91
CA TYR A 530 13.85 -9.28 40.57
C TYR A 530 14.14 -9.68 42.02
N SER A 531 15.42 -9.85 42.34
CA SER A 531 15.83 -10.21 43.71
C SER A 531 17.26 -9.79 44.04
N PHE A 532 17.54 -9.68 45.33
CA PHE A 532 18.91 -9.61 45.81
C PHE A 532 19.10 -10.42 47.09
N SER A 533 20.33 -10.86 47.32
CA SER A 533 20.72 -11.63 48.49
C SER A 533 21.32 -10.67 49.53
N TRP A 534 20.63 -10.49 50.65
CA TRP A 534 21.04 -9.65 51.76
C TRP A 534 21.70 -10.49 52.85
N ASP A 535 23.01 -10.33 53.05
CA ASP A 535 23.71 -10.91 54.19
C ASP A 535 23.53 -10.00 55.42
N THR A 536 22.74 -10.47 56.39
CA THR A 536 22.41 -9.72 57.60
C THR A 536 23.50 -9.75 58.66
N SER A 537 24.56 -10.58 58.49
CA SER A 537 25.63 -10.72 59.49
C SER A 537 26.45 -9.44 59.71
N ALA A 538 26.45 -8.54 58.72
CA ALA A 538 27.07 -7.22 58.79
C ALA A 538 26.11 -6.11 59.29
N SER A 539 24.83 -6.43 59.46
CA SER A 539 23.80 -5.50 59.95
C SER A 539 23.68 -5.57 61.48
N THR A 540 23.36 -4.45 62.13
CA THR A 540 23.10 -4.40 63.57
C THR A 540 21.79 -5.08 63.93
N ASP A 541 21.74 -5.87 65.00
CA ASP A 541 20.48 -6.45 65.49
C ASP A 541 19.45 -5.35 65.80
N GLY A 542 18.23 -5.52 65.29
CA GLY A 542 17.16 -4.53 65.43
C GLY A 542 16.41 -4.27 64.12
N ALA A 543 15.57 -3.23 64.11
CA ALA A 543 14.71 -2.92 62.98
C ALA A 543 15.50 -2.31 61.80
N HIS A 544 15.24 -2.82 60.60
CA HIS A 544 15.73 -2.34 59.31
C HIS A 544 14.56 -2.08 58.36
N THR A 545 14.72 -1.14 57.44
CA THR A 545 13.73 -0.83 56.41
C THR A 545 14.22 -1.27 55.03
N LEU A 546 13.48 -2.16 54.38
CA LEU A 546 13.73 -2.61 53.01
C LEU A 546 12.89 -1.81 52.02
N GLY A 547 13.49 -1.42 50.90
CA GLY A 547 12.82 -0.68 49.83
C GLY A 547 13.14 -1.23 48.44
N ALA A 548 12.28 -0.94 47.47
CA ALA A 548 12.51 -1.22 46.06
C ALA A 548 12.06 -0.04 45.18
N ARG A 549 12.71 0.18 44.05
CA ARG A 549 12.32 1.18 43.03
C ARG A 549 12.49 0.61 41.64
N ALA A 550 11.40 0.57 40.86
CA ALA A 550 11.43 0.14 39.47
C ALA A 550 11.60 1.32 38.52
N HIS A 551 12.30 1.10 37.41
CA HIS A 551 12.53 2.08 36.35
C HIS A 551 12.18 1.47 34.99
N ASP A 552 11.60 2.27 34.10
CA ASP A 552 11.32 1.89 32.72
C ASP A 552 12.36 2.44 31.73
N SER A 553 12.17 2.17 30.43
CA SER A 553 13.06 2.64 29.36
C SER A 553 12.94 4.14 29.05
N SER A 554 11.91 4.81 29.56
CA SER A 554 11.63 6.25 29.39
C SER A 554 12.00 7.08 30.62
N ASN A 555 12.69 6.47 31.59
CA ASN A 555 13.15 7.06 32.84
C ASN A 555 12.01 7.47 33.81
N ASN A 556 10.81 6.88 33.67
CA ASN A 556 9.79 6.92 34.72
C ASN A 556 10.16 5.93 35.82
N SER A 557 9.80 6.25 37.07
CA SER A 557 10.10 5.39 38.21
C SER A 557 9.06 5.47 39.31
N THR A 558 8.89 4.36 40.02
CA THR A 558 8.01 4.24 41.20
C THR A 558 8.77 3.52 42.31
N ALA A 559 8.63 4.00 43.54
CA ALA A 559 9.12 3.30 44.73
C ALA A 559 8.01 2.44 45.34
N ALA A 560 8.37 1.23 45.78
CA ALA A 560 7.48 0.36 46.55
C ALA A 560 7.22 0.96 47.94
N ILE A 561 6.12 0.53 48.57
CA ILE A 561 5.92 0.73 50.01
C ILE A 561 7.06 -0.01 50.74
N PRO A 562 7.85 0.66 51.59
CA PRO A 562 8.92 0.00 52.33
C PRO A 562 8.40 -1.04 53.30
N VAL A 563 9.22 -2.07 53.56
CA VAL A 563 8.93 -3.15 54.50
C VAL A 563 9.88 -3.09 55.68
N SER A 564 9.38 -3.09 56.92
CA SER A 564 10.20 -3.17 58.13
C SER A 564 10.45 -4.62 58.51
N VAL A 565 11.71 -4.95 58.78
CA VAL A 565 12.16 -6.27 59.25
C VAL A 565 13.06 -6.10 60.46
N SER A 566 13.26 -7.15 61.25
CA SER A 566 14.24 -7.13 62.36
C SER A 566 15.34 -8.15 62.15
N THR A 567 16.59 -7.74 62.24
CA THR A 567 17.74 -8.65 62.22
C THR A 567 18.02 -9.16 63.62
N LEU A 568 18.35 -10.45 63.74
CA LEU A 568 18.77 -11.07 64.99
C LEU A 568 19.95 -12.02 64.74
N ASN A 569 21.16 -11.46 64.77
CA ASN A 569 22.41 -12.17 64.53
C ASN A 569 23.10 -12.64 65.82
N THR A 570 22.72 -12.10 66.98
CA THR A 570 23.28 -12.50 68.28
C THR A 570 22.27 -13.29 69.12
N VAL A 571 22.56 -14.57 69.35
CA VAL A 571 21.96 -15.30 70.48
C VAL A 571 22.96 -15.31 71.63
N SER A 572 22.70 -14.49 72.66
CA SER A 572 23.28 -14.73 73.99
C SER A 572 22.56 -15.93 74.59
N ASP A 573 23.19 -17.10 74.45
CA ASP A 573 22.78 -18.32 75.14
C ASP A 573 23.15 -18.21 76.63
N THR A 574 22.13 -18.00 77.46
CA THR A 574 22.20 -18.23 78.89
C THR A 574 20.89 -18.85 79.38
N THR A 575 20.72 -20.17 79.30
CA THR A 575 20.20 -21.02 80.41
C THR A 575 19.91 -22.48 79.99
N PRO A 576 19.99 -23.45 80.93
CA PRO A 576 20.21 -24.85 80.62
C PRO A 576 18.93 -25.69 80.43
N THR A 577 19.12 -26.76 79.66
CA THR A 577 18.33 -27.98 79.44
C THR A 577 17.14 -28.26 80.37
N THR A 578 15.92 -27.99 79.87
CA THR A 578 14.78 -28.91 79.99
C THR A 578 14.07 -28.97 78.64
N THR A 579 14.29 -30.06 77.91
CA THR A 579 13.85 -30.31 76.53
C THR A 579 12.37 -29.99 76.28
N PRO A 580 12.04 -28.99 75.44
CA PRO A 580 10.74 -28.92 74.79
C PRO A 580 10.84 -29.76 73.52
N VAL A 581 9.99 -30.77 73.39
CA VAL A 581 9.90 -31.54 72.13
C VAL A 581 9.31 -30.58 71.08
N ALA A 582 10.09 -30.23 70.05
CA ALA A 582 9.58 -29.47 68.91
C ALA A 582 8.31 -30.14 68.37
N THR A 583 7.29 -29.37 68.01
CA THR A 583 6.08 -29.91 67.37
C THR A 583 5.92 -29.29 66.00
N ILE A 584 5.60 -30.12 65.01
CA ILE A 584 5.19 -29.71 63.66
C ILE A 584 3.78 -30.23 63.42
N THR A 585 2.87 -29.35 63.01
CA THR A 585 1.46 -29.69 62.76
C THR A 585 1.07 -29.31 61.34
N ILE A 586 0.35 -30.18 60.64
CA ILE A 586 -0.30 -29.85 59.37
C ILE A 586 -1.55 -29.04 59.70
N THR A 587 -1.63 -27.81 59.21
CA THR A 587 -2.78 -26.91 59.42
C THR A 587 -3.77 -26.93 58.25
N ASN A 588 -3.29 -27.31 57.07
CA ASN A 588 -4.09 -27.49 55.88
C ASN A 588 -3.44 -28.59 55.01
N PRO A 589 -4.18 -29.57 54.48
CA PRO A 589 -5.58 -29.85 54.76
C PRO A 589 -5.80 -30.37 56.20
N THR A 590 -7.01 -30.23 56.73
CA THR A 590 -7.39 -30.83 58.04
C THR A 590 -7.70 -32.32 57.89
N ASP A 591 -7.55 -33.08 58.98
CA ASP A 591 -7.85 -34.53 59.00
C ASP A 591 -9.31 -34.81 58.60
N GLY A 592 -9.51 -35.83 57.76
CA GLY A 592 -10.80 -36.23 57.20
C GLY A 592 -11.29 -35.39 56.01
N SER A 593 -10.55 -34.38 55.56
CA SER A 593 -11.00 -33.50 54.48
C SER A 593 -11.08 -34.19 53.11
N VAL A 594 -11.91 -33.63 52.23
CA VAL A 594 -12.05 -34.06 50.83
C VAL A 594 -11.25 -33.13 49.94
N VAL A 595 -10.39 -33.70 49.09
CA VAL A 595 -9.55 -32.96 48.15
C VAL A 595 -9.92 -33.33 46.72
N LYS A 596 -9.83 -32.36 45.80
CA LYS A 596 -10.19 -32.56 44.40
C LYS A 596 -9.15 -33.47 43.72
N ARG A 597 -9.58 -34.57 43.12
CA ARG A 597 -8.68 -35.44 42.35
C ARG A 597 -8.12 -34.73 41.11
N SER A 598 -6.92 -35.15 40.67
CA SER A 598 -6.21 -34.55 39.53
C SER A 598 -5.97 -33.04 39.67
N SER A 599 -5.84 -32.55 40.90
CA SER A 599 -5.54 -31.16 41.21
C SER A 599 -4.32 -31.05 42.13
N SER A 600 -3.76 -29.85 42.25
CA SER A 600 -2.72 -29.57 43.23
C SER A 600 -3.34 -28.98 44.49
N ILE A 601 -2.95 -29.51 45.64
CA ILE A 601 -3.30 -28.94 46.94
C ILE A 601 -2.03 -28.49 47.66
N LYS A 602 -2.16 -27.48 48.51
CA LYS A 602 -1.09 -27.03 49.39
C LYS A 602 -1.22 -27.74 50.74
N ILE A 603 -0.10 -28.25 51.24
CA ILE A 603 0.06 -28.79 52.59
C ILE A 603 0.79 -27.71 53.39
N ASP A 604 0.10 -27.03 54.28
CA ASP A 604 0.65 -25.96 55.12
C ASP A 604 0.92 -26.48 56.53
N THR A 605 1.95 -25.93 57.18
CA THR A 605 2.34 -26.34 58.54
C THR A 605 2.54 -25.17 59.47
N THR A 606 2.45 -25.46 60.77
CA THR A 606 2.92 -24.58 61.84
C THR A 606 3.90 -25.33 62.73
N VAL A 607 4.94 -24.66 63.18
CA VAL A 607 6.00 -25.22 64.03
C VAL A 607 6.10 -24.40 65.32
N SER A 608 6.26 -25.07 66.46
CA SER A 608 6.58 -24.43 67.75
C SER A 608 8.08 -24.55 68.06
N ASP A 609 8.68 -23.46 68.54
CA ASP A 609 10.07 -23.19 68.94
C ASP A 609 11.08 -24.38 69.01
N TYR A 610 12.09 -24.40 68.11
CA TYR A 610 13.50 -24.15 68.43
C TYR A 610 14.30 -23.74 67.18
N SER A 611 15.39 -23.02 67.45
CA SER A 611 16.46 -22.52 66.58
C SER A 611 16.93 -23.47 65.46
N THR A 612 17.10 -22.89 64.26
CA THR A 612 17.66 -23.46 63.01
C THR A 612 17.09 -24.82 62.59
N ILE A 613 15.87 -24.79 62.05
CA ILE A 613 15.31 -25.90 61.26
C ILE A 613 16.08 -25.98 59.93
N ALA A 614 16.67 -27.12 59.63
CA ALA A 614 17.43 -27.34 58.40
C ALA A 614 16.50 -27.60 57.20
N LYS A 615 15.48 -28.43 57.40
CA LYS A 615 14.51 -28.79 56.36
C LYS A 615 13.28 -29.49 56.92
N THR A 616 12.22 -29.53 56.13
CA THR A 616 11.05 -30.39 56.31
C THR A 616 10.87 -31.29 55.10
N GLU A 617 10.40 -32.52 55.31
CA GLU A 617 10.04 -33.48 54.26
C GLU A 617 8.55 -33.80 54.38
N PHE A 618 7.80 -33.59 53.29
CA PHE A 618 6.36 -33.85 53.25
C PHE A 618 6.11 -35.20 52.62
N LEU A 619 5.48 -36.11 53.35
CA LEU A 619 5.24 -37.49 52.96
C LEU A 619 3.77 -37.73 52.67
N VAL A 620 3.49 -38.43 51.57
CA VAL A 620 2.16 -38.96 51.22
C VAL A 620 2.27 -40.47 51.10
N ASN A 621 1.53 -41.20 51.93
CA ASN A 621 1.62 -42.67 52.05
C ASN A 621 3.07 -43.14 52.24
N ALA A 622 3.80 -42.46 53.14
CA ALA A 622 5.22 -42.67 53.45
C ALA A 622 6.22 -42.36 52.32
N VAL A 623 5.78 -41.77 51.20
CA VAL A 623 6.64 -41.34 50.10
C VAL A 623 6.84 -39.83 50.16
N ILE A 624 8.10 -39.37 50.20
CA ILE A 624 8.45 -37.95 50.15
C ILE A 624 7.96 -37.34 48.83
N LYS A 625 7.22 -36.23 48.91
CA LYS A 625 6.70 -35.47 47.76
C LYS A 625 7.43 -34.17 47.55
N CYS A 626 7.85 -33.53 48.62
CA CYS A 626 8.74 -32.38 48.53
C CYS A 626 9.58 -32.27 49.81
N THR A 627 10.65 -31.50 49.69
CA THR A 627 11.49 -31.05 50.80
C THR A 627 11.47 -29.54 50.78
N ASP A 628 11.21 -28.91 51.92
CA ASP A 628 11.19 -27.46 52.05
C ASP A 628 12.18 -27.01 53.12
N THR A 629 13.07 -26.11 52.73
CA THR A 629 14.12 -25.55 53.61
C THR A 629 13.78 -24.13 54.06
N SER A 630 12.66 -23.56 53.61
CA SER A 630 12.31 -22.15 53.84
C SER A 630 11.01 -22.03 54.63
N TYR A 631 11.01 -21.25 55.71
CA TYR A 631 9.81 -20.99 56.52
C TYR A 631 8.94 -19.89 55.85
N PRO A 632 7.59 -19.99 55.84
CA PRO A 632 6.76 -21.06 56.42
C PRO A 632 6.75 -22.34 55.56
N TYR A 633 7.02 -23.48 56.20
CA TYR A 633 7.17 -24.74 55.49
C TYR A 633 5.85 -25.20 54.87
N SER A 634 5.89 -25.45 53.56
CA SER A 634 4.71 -25.93 52.83
C SER A 634 5.07 -26.80 51.63
N CYS A 635 4.09 -27.56 51.15
CA CYS A 635 4.26 -28.45 50.00
C CYS A 635 3.09 -28.34 49.04
N THR A 636 3.36 -28.12 47.76
CA THR A 636 2.33 -28.33 46.73
C THR A 636 2.39 -29.78 46.28
N TRP A 637 1.33 -30.54 46.56
CA TRP A 637 1.19 -31.94 46.16
C TRP A 637 0.09 -32.12 45.12
N LYS A 638 0.42 -32.80 44.00
CA LYS A 638 -0.54 -33.20 42.97
C LYS A 638 -1.29 -34.46 43.38
N VAL A 639 -2.57 -34.32 43.68
CA VAL A 639 -3.48 -35.40 44.08
C VAL A 639 -3.72 -36.35 42.88
N PRO A 640 -3.45 -37.66 43.01
CA PRO A 640 -3.72 -38.61 41.94
C PRO A 640 -5.20 -38.72 41.58
N GLY A 641 -5.50 -39.14 40.34
CA GLY A 641 -6.86 -39.15 39.79
C GLY A 641 -7.81 -40.26 40.30
N ARG A 642 -7.39 -41.09 41.26
CA ARG A 642 -8.19 -42.21 41.79
C ARG A 642 -9.31 -41.68 42.69
N LYS A 643 -10.55 -42.03 42.37
CA LYS A 643 -11.74 -41.59 43.09
C LYS A 643 -11.92 -42.38 44.38
N ASN A 644 -12.28 -41.69 45.47
CA ASN A 644 -12.47 -42.22 46.83
C ASN A 644 -11.22 -42.86 47.44
N GLU A 645 -10.03 -42.57 46.90
CA GLU A 645 -8.77 -43.02 47.47
C GLU A 645 -8.41 -42.15 48.69
N MET A 646 -8.00 -42.77 49.78
CA MET A 646 -7.51 -42.08 50.97
C MET A 646 -5.98 -41.96 50.94
N TYR A 647 -5.47 -40.79 51.30
CA TYR A 647 -4.04 -40.52 51.39
C TYR A 647 -3.68 -40.04 52.79
N ARG A 648 -2.61 -40.62 53.35
CA ARG A 648 -2.06 -40.26 54.66
C ARG A 648 -0.89 -39.30 54.48
N LEU A 649 -1.06 -38.09 54.95
CA LEU A 649 -0.10 -36.99 54.93
C LEU A 649 0.65 -36.94 56.27
N VAL A 650 1.97 -36.81 56.23
CA VAL A 650 2.82 -36.60 57.41
C VAL A 650 3.94 -35.64 57.03
N VAL A 651 4.37 -34.77 57.94
CA VAL A 651 5.56 -33.94 57.75
C VAL A 651 6.63 -34.32 58.75
N LYS A 652 7.86 -34.48 58.24
CA LYS A 652 9.06 -34.74 59.03
C LYS A 652 9.92 -33.49 59.07
N LEU A 653 10.20 -32.98 60.26
CA LEU A 653 11.10 -31.85 60.48
C LEU A 653 12.50 -32.35 60.83
N TYR A 654 13.53 -31.66 60.35
CA TYR A 654 14.94 -31.85 60.69
C TYR A 654 15.51 -30.54 61.25
N ASP A 655 16.16 -30.60 62.40
CA ASP A 655 16.98 -29.47 62.87
C ASP A 655 18.39 -29.48 62.23
N SER A 656 19.17 -28.42 62.47
CA SER A 656 20.56 -28.29 62.00
C SER A 656 21.51 -29.35 62.55
N ALA A 657 21.17 -30.02 63.65
CA ALA A 657 21.92 -31.11 64.25
C ALA A 657 21.51 -32.50 63.72
N GLY A 658 20.48 -32.57 62.87
CA GLY A 658 19.97 -33.80 62.28
C GLY A 658 18.93 -34.55 63.11
N ASN A 659 18.45 -33.99 64.23
CA ASN A 659 17.35 -34.57 64.99
C ASN A 659 16.03 -34.44 64.22
N THR A 660 15.10 -35.38 64.44
CA THR A 660 13.85 -35.42 63.66
C THR A 660 12.60 -35.51 64.50
N VAL A 661 11.57 -34.77 64.10
CA VAL A 661 10.20 -34.81 64.65
C VAL A 661 9.19 -35.06 63.53
N MET A 662 8.13 -35.82 63.83
CA MET A 662 7.03 -36.09 62.90
C MET A 662 5.74 -35.41 63.35
N SER A 663 4.94 -34.92 62.41
CA SER A 663 3.59 -34.44 62.69
C SER A 663 2.64 -35.59 63.07
N THR A 664 1.52 -35.24 63.71
CA THR A 664 0.34 -36.12 63.68
C THR A 664 -0.09 -36.33 62.22
N PRO A 665 -0.49 -37.55 61.82
CA PRO A 665 -0.92 -37.81 60.45
C PRO A 665 -2.27 -37.15 60.14
N VAL A 666 -2.41 -36.65 58.92
CA VAL A 666 -3.67 -36.15 58.35
C VAL A 666 -4.11 -37.08 57.23
N THR A 667 -5.37 -37.52 57.24
CA THR A 667 -5.97 -38.33 56.18
C THR A 667 -6.87 -37.47 55.31
N VAL A 668 -6.70 -37.55 53.99
CA VAL A 668 -7.57 -36.88 53.02
C VAL A 668 -8.17 -37.87 52.03
N THR A 669 -9.41 -37.61 51.57
CA THR A 669 -10.09 -38.44 50.56
C THR A 669 -10.15 -37.70 49.23
N ALA A 670 -9.61 -38.29 48.16
CA ALA A 670 -9.71 -37.72 46.81
C ALA A 670 -11.10 -37.97 46.19
N LYS A 671 -11.84 -36.92 45.82
CA LYS A 671 -13.14 -37.04 45.13
C LYS A 671 -13.16 -36.34 43.77
#